data_AF-A0A5D6YD26-F1
#
_entry.id   AF-A0A5D6YD26-F1
#
_cell.length_a   1.000
_cell.length_b   1.000
_cell.length_c   1.000
_cell.angle_alpha   90.00
_cell.angle_beta   90.00
_cell.angle_gamma   90.00
#
_symmetry.space_group_name_H-M   'P 1'
#
loop_
_entity.id
_entity.type
_entity.pdbx_description
1 polymer ?
#
loop_
_entity_poly.entity_id
_entity_poly.type
_entity_poly.pdbx_seq_one_letter_code
_entity_poly.pdbx_strand_id
1 'polypeptide(L)'
;MELLRLADAATNSSGSSSPAALFGADVTPGFTLSWETVVVAAEIAAALGSSLWLLCRRPDPSTERDDATSLERELPPLAQPRACCSPAGLLRFRLAAVAFYAGVQLYDLYRTRFLCMIFYTSWNFIAQGVYFALAARRTFQAQKRSRDGYTALLEPAVHREPQRTRRKWLTLELVLDVCLATSILISTVVWTILYPYAVKLHQPETVLNPVSYCQHALNVVVLQIDFFCTRHRVSLRALPLMVAWPSVYTVFTWVLHGTIAKGFWPYPFLEVNTPYAPLWYAGLLAAHVLGLVAVFTLSRYKTVSPCTAAPRVLCALDPRQPGSTLGARARAPAAAARLAALAFVGRAHRCTRRARRRRRRGVRVPRRARRELGAGRAASHARGGRREATGARCAARRRGGRGPARAARALLHDAFARDKVRLCDGPPLSDGGFFYEMFLEDGRTVSEADFAELAKSVKAIVKQRQPFERMDVTREFADELFAYSDFKREMLHKIPRHEKISLYRCGPLIDLCRGPHVPHTGILSAFAITRCGASHWEDKELLQRVYGISFPSSAQLNEWQALQEEAKKRDHRVVGKSQQLFMFHPLSPGSAFFLPHGTRVFNKLAGFIRDEYRRRGYDEVITPLIFKKDLWATSGHLQNYHEDMFMVTQGIADNSMTQCHEHLHESDATTTHSHHDSPPAEVDQFGLKPMNCPGHCLVFREARKYSYRELPVRLADFSALHRNEASGALTGLTRVRRFHQDDAHIFCTAEQVQHEIAQCLAFVQHVYGVFGFTFQLRLSTRPANFMGERAAWDDAEAQLRTALDDFGAPWTVNAGDGAFYGPKIDVVVTDALQRQHQCGTIQLDFQLPRNFELSYDGADGQAHTPIIIHRAVLGSIERMMAILIEHTGGKWPLWLSPRQVAVLPVAEAHRAYAAEVAATLARDVGVYVDVQDSSKTLNKRVREAQVAGYNFILVVGDKEQAAAHVSVRTRDNQVHGAKALGVFADELKAAIARLDVYGGSADRELPDDKLAERAVAVPPAKEEHVRPHERARVSVAVRDGHAVRRGPEPRHAGQV
;
A
#
# COMPACT_ATOMS: atom_id res chain seq x y z
N MET A 1 20.12 2.91 9.54
CA MET A 1 19.45 2.37 10.74
C MET A 1 20.31 2.56 11.98
N GLU A 2 21.30 1.72 12.30
CA GLU A 2 22.15 1.99 13.49
C GLU A 2 22.93 3.30 13.38
N LEU A 3 23.51 3.61 12.21
CA LEU A 3 24.13 4.92 11.94
C LEU A 3 23.15 6.11 11.98
N LEU A 4 21.83 5.86 11.89
CA LEU A 4 20.82 6.92 12.09
C LEU A 4 20.56 7.08 13.59
N ARG A 5 20.35 5.98 14.33
CA ARG A 5 20.22 6.01 15.80
C ARG A 5 21.46 6.60 16.51
N LEU A 6 22.65 6.44 15.95
CA LEU A 6 23.88 7.08 16.45
C LEU A 6 23.93 8.59 16.14
N ALA A 7 23.30 9.05 15.06
CA ALA A 7 23.11 10.47 14.78
C ALA A 7 22.04 11.07 15.70
N ASP A 8 20.90 10.39 15.86
CA ASP A 8 19.82 10.76 16.80
C ASP A 8 20.32 10.78 18.26
N ALA A 9 21.28 9.93 18.62
CA ALA A 9 21.93 9.98 19.93
C ALA A 9 22.85 11.21 20.07
N ALA A 10 23.64 11.52 19.04
CA ALA A 10 24.58 12.64 19.06
C ALA A 10 23.90 14.01 19.10
N THR A 11 22.73 14.17 18.49
CA THR A 11 21.93 15.42 18.58
C THR A 11 21.28 15.61 19.95
N ASN A 12 20.95 14.52 20.66
CA ASN A 12 20.33 14.57 21.98
C ASN A 12 21.34 14.63 23.15
N SER A 13 22.65 14.59 22.90
CA SER A 13 23.68 14.54 23.95
C SER A 13 24.76 15.64 23.85
N SER A 14 24.35 16.90 23.69
CA SER A 14 25.26 18.05 23.76
C SER A 14 24.71 19.24 24.56
N GLY A 15 24.36 18.99 25.82
CA GLY A 15 24.30 20.08 26.81
C GLY A 15 25.68 20.69 27.02
N SER A 16 25.75 22.02 27.11
CA SER A 16 26.89 22.81 27.61
C SER A 16 28.30 22.54 27.04
N SER A 17 28.51 22.77 25.74
CA SER A 17 29.72 23.50 25.24
C SER A 17 29.66 23.73 23.72
N SER A 18 29.93 24.95 23.25
CA SER A 18 29.97 25.26 21.81
C SER A 18 31.32 24.90 21.17
N PRO A 19 31.37 24.19 20.02
CA PRO A 19 32.60 23.96 19.26
C PRO A 19 33.22 25.21 18.59
N ALA A 20 32.52 26.36 18.60
CA ALA A 20 32.90 27.54 17.82
C ALA A 20 34.27 28.15 18.21
N ALA A 21 34.82 27.83 19.37
CA ALA A 21 36.11 28.35 19.85
C ALA A 21 37.35 27.81 19.07
N LEU A 22 37.18 26.81 18.20
CA LEU A 22 38.30 26.10 17.57
C LEU A 22 38.71 26.61 16.18
N PHE A 23 37.88 27.44 15.53
CA PHE A 23 38.16 28.01 14.20
C PHE A 23 37.74 29.48 14.14
N GLY A 24 38.63 30.37 14.59
CA GLY A 24 38.39 31.82 14.58
C GLY A 24 38.38 32.41 13.16
N ALA A 25 37.21 32.42 12.54
CA ALA A 25 36.93 33.13 11.29
C ALA A 25 35.47 33.58 11.27
N ASP A 26 35.23 34.89 11.12
CA ASP A 26 33.87 35.42 10.97
C ASP A 26 33.25 34.95 9.65
N VAL A 27 32.10 34.29 9.73
CA VAL A 27 31.30 33.86 8.57
C VAL A 27 30.02 34.70 8.53
N THR A 28 29.67 35.18 7.33
CA THR A 28 28.60 36.13 7.11
C THR A 28 27.20 35.60 7.52
N PRO A 29 26.32 36.47 8.05
CA PRO A 29 24.96 36.07 8.43
C PRO A 29 24.15 35.66 7.21
N GLY A 30 23.58 34.45 7.24
CA GLY A 30 22.78 33.89 6.15
C GLY A 30 22.74 32.35 6.11
N PHE A 31 23.71 31.67 6.72
CA PHE A 31 23.71 30.20 6.83
C PHE A 31 22.80 29.71 7.96
N THR A 32 21.52 29.46 7.66
CA THR A 32 20.68 28.58 8.51
C THR A 32 21.07 27.11 8.28
N LEU A 33 21.22 26.35 9.36
CA LEU A 33 21.73 24.98 9.30
C LEU A 33 20.61 23.98 8.92
N SER A 34 20.18 24.02 7.67
CA SER A 34 19.16 23.11 7.14
C SER A 34 19.59 21.63 7.24
N TRP A 35 18.64 20.71 7.21
CA TRP A 35 18.93 19.27 7.08
C TRP A 35 19.81 18.95 5.86
N GLU A 36 19.67 19.71 4.77
CA GLU A 36 20.55 19.57 3.59
C GLU A 36 22.00 19.93 3.94
N THR A 37 22.19 21.01 4.70
CA THR A 37 23.49 21.44 5.23
C THR A 37 24.08 20.40 6.19
N VAL A 38 23.26 19.77 7.04
CA VAL A 38 23.68 18.71 7.97
C VAL A 38 24.09 17.44 7.22
N VAL A 39 23.34 17.00 6.22
CA VAL A 39 23.70 15.83 5.39
C VAL A 39 25.00 16.10 4.63
N VAL A 40 25.14 17.27 4.00
CA VAL A 40 26.37 17.65 3.30
C VAL A 40 27.55 17.74 4.27
N ALA A 41 27.39 18.33 5.45
CA ALA A 41 28.44 18.39 6.47
C ALA A 41 28.84 16.99 6.98
N ALA A 42 27.88 16.09 7.18
CA ALA A 42 28.14 14.70 7.58
C ALA A 42 28.86 13.90 6.48
N GLU A 43 28.50 14.09 5.21
CA GLU A 43 29.20 13.47 4.08
C GLU A 43 30.63 14.03 3.91
N ILE A 44 30.82 15.35 4.04
CA ILE A 44 32.14 16.01 4.08
C ILE A 44 32.98 15.45 5.23
N ALA A 45 32.43 15.39 6.45
CA ALA A 45 33.13 14.88 7.63
C ALA A 45 33.48 13.39 7.51
N ALA A 46 32.59 12.57 6.92
CA ALA A 46 32.87 11.16 6.65
C ALA A 46 33.98 10.99 5.60
N ALA A 47 33.98 11.78 4.52
CA ALA A 47 34.99 11.74 3.47
C ALA A 47 36.36 12.24 3.95
N LEU A 48 36.41 13.42 4.58
CA LEU A 48 37.64 14.01 5.13
C LEU A 48 38.16 13.19 6.31
N GLY A 49 37.30 12.76 7.24
CA GLY A 49 37.68 11.92 8.38
C GLY A 49 38.25 10.58 7.95
N SER A 50 37.65 9.91 6.95
CA SER A 50 38.21 8.68 6.36
C SER A 50 39.57 8.91 5.71
N SER A 51 39.78 10.08 5.10
CA SER A 51 41.03 10.44 4.40
C SER A 51 42.16 10.82 5.36
N LEU A 52 41.85 11.59 6.40
CA LEU A 52 42.77 11.92 7.49
C LEU A 52 43.14 10.67 8.28
N TRP A 53 42.18 9.80 8.63
CA TRP A 53 42.45 8.52 9.29
C TRP A 53 43.37 7.61 8.46
N LEU A 54 43.23 7.65 7.13
CA LEU A 54 44.10 6.95 6.19
C LEU A 54 45.54 7.49 6.15
N LEU A 55 45.72 8.82 6.29
CA LEU A 55 47.02 9.48 6.25
C LEU A 55 47.76 9.46 7.60
N CYS A 56 47.04 9.57 8.72
CA CYS A 56 47.62 9.71 10.06
C CYS A 56 48.04 8.38 10.70
N ARG A 57 47.44 7.24 10.31
CA ARG A 57 47.72 5.95 10.97
C ARG A 57 48.98 5.28 10.43
N ARG A 58 50.14 5.63 11.01
CA ARG A 58 51.35 4.80 10.94
C ARG A 58 51.04 3.37 11.42
N PRO A 59 51.60 2.32 10.81
CA PRO A 59 51.54 0.97 11.36
C PRO A 59 52.20 0.93 12.74
N ASP A 60 51.55 0.26 13.68
CA ASP A 60 52.10 -0.01 15.02
C ASP A 60 53.08 -1.19 14.92
N PRO A 61 54.33 -1.07 15.42
CA PRO A 61 55.34 -2.13 15.31
C PRO A 61 55.11 -3.33 16.25
N SER A 62 54.06 -3.33 17.08
CA SER A 62 53.86 -4.33 18.14
C SER A 62 53.32 -5.71 17.69
N THR A 63 52.90 -5.89 16.43
CA THR A 63 52.25 -7.14 15.97
C THR A 63 53.13 -8.10 15.16
N GLU A 64 54.46 -8.05 15.34
CA GLU A 64 55.41 -9.07 14.83
C GLU A 64 56.17 -9.74 15.98
N ARG A 65 55.41 -10.43 16.86
CA ARG A 65 55.90 -11.49 17.75
C ARG A 65 54.83 -12.58 17.88
N ASP A 66 54.92 -13.60 17.04
CA ASP A 66 55.45 -14.92 17.42
C ASP A 66 55.47 -15.85 16.17
N ASP A 67 56.00 -17.06 16.28
CA ASP A 67 56.00 -18.13 15.26
C ASP A 67 56.70 -17.87 13.90
N ALA A 68 58.02 -17.64 13.91
CA ALA A 68 58.91 -18.11 12.83
C ALA A 68 60.36 -18.33 13.31
N THR A 69 60.87 -19.56 13.24
CA THR A 69 62.24 -19.92 13.63
C THR A 69 63.26 -19.76 12.50
N SER A 70 64.36 -19.06 12.79
CA SER A 70 65.72 -19.29 12.25
C SER A 70 65.87 -19.77 10.79
N LEU A 71 65.99 -18.81 9.86
CA LEU A 71 67.15 -18.69 8.95
C LEU A 71 67.13 -17.27 8.30
N GLU A 72 68.08 -16.95 7.43
CA GLU A 72 68.12 -15.73 6.59
C GLU A 72 68.14 -14.37 7.33
N ARG A 73 69.18 -14.15 8.16
CA ARG A 73 69.81 -12.82 8.21
C ARG A 73 70.88 -12.74 7.12
N GLU A 74 70.65 -11.95 6.07
CA GLU A 74 71.64 -11.06 5.41
C GLU A 74 71.12 -10.52 4.08
N LEU A 75 70.41 -9.39 4.12
CA LEU A 75 70.28 -8.39 3.04
C LEU A 75 69.39 -7.24 3.56
N PRO A 76 69.81 -5.96 3.53
CA PRO A 76 68.92 -4.86 3.87
C PRO A 76 67.81 -4.74 2.80
N PRO A 77 66.52 -4.77 3.17
CA PRO A 77 65.44 -4.74 2.18
C PRO A 77 65.40 -3.37 1.49
N LEU A 78 65.76 -3.35 0.20
CA LEU A 78 65.66 -2.19 -0.68
C LEU A 78 64.28 -1.53 -0.52
N ALA A 79 64.29 -0.24 -0.15
CA ALA A 79 63.10 0.48 0.29
C ALA A 79 62.06 0.63 -0.84
N GLN A 80 61.15 -0.34 -0.95
CA GLN A 80 60.02 -0.26 -1.87
C GLN A 80 59.15 0.96 -1.52
N PRO A 81 58.62 1.71 -2.51
CA PRO A 81 57.77 2.87 -2.25
C PRO A 81 56.50 2.45 -1.49
N ARG A 82 56.49 2.73 -0.17
CA ARG A 82 55.36 2.47 0.72
C ARG A 82 54.13 3.21 0.18
N ALA A 83 53.10 2.46 -0.20
CA ALA A 83 51.82 3.08 -0.54
C ALA A 83 51.19 3.66 0.73
N CYS A 84 50.70 4.90 0.67
CA CYS A 84 50.28 5.68 1.83
C CYS A 84 49.03 5.14 2.56
N CYS A 85 48.40 4.07 2.08
CA CYS A 85 47.11 3.58 2.57
C CYS A 85 47.11 2.06 2.75
N SER A 86 46.52 1.59 3.84
CA SER A 86 46.37 0.15 4.11
C SER A 86 45.26 -0.47 3.24
N PRO A 87 45.35 -1.78 2.90
CA PRO A 87 44.27 -2.52 2.22
C PRO A 87 42.90 -2.35 2.86
N ALA A 88 42.83 -2.43 4.19
CA ALA A 88 41.61 -2.26 4.96
C ALA A 88 41.10 -0.81 4.93
N GLY A 89 41.98 0.18 4.97
CA GLY A 89 41.62 1.59 4.84
C GLY A 89 41.12 1.95 3.44
N LEU A 90 41.79 1.47 2.38
CA LEU A 90 41.34 1.63 1.00
C LEU A 90 39.99 0.94 0.74
N LEU A 91 39.74 -0.21 1.37
CA LEU A 91 38.42 -0.85 1.33
C LEU A 91 37.35 0.01 2.03
N ARG A 92 37.62 0.51 3.24
CA ARG A 92 36.72 1.40 3.99
C ARG A 92 36.39 2.66 3.19
N PHE A 93 37.38 3.34 2.65
CA PHE A 93 37.21 4.50 1.79
C PHE A 93 36.34 4.19 0.56
N ARG A 94 36.59 3.08 -0.15
CA ARG A 94 35.79 2.69 -1.31
C ARG A 94 34.35 2.32 -0.94
N LEU A 95 34.11 1.74 0.24
CA LEU A 95 32.75 1.48 0.75
C LEU A 95 32.03 2.78 1.16
N ALA A 96 32.74 3.73 1.77
CA ALA A 96 32.21 5.07 2.07
C ALA A 96 31.85 5.83 0.77
N ALA A 97 32.70 5.74 -0.27
CA ALA A 97 32.40 6.29 -1.59
C ALA A 97 31.13 5.64 -2.19
N VAL A 98 30.96 4.32 -2.12
CA VAL A 98 29.70 3.66 -2.55
C VAL A 98 28.49 4.21 -1.79
N ALA A 99 28.61 4.43 -0.47
CA ALA A 99 27.54 5.01 0.33
C ALA A 99 27.20 6.45 -0.09
N PHE A 100 28.20 7.29 -0.34
CA PHE A 100 28.05 8.65 -0.87
C PHE A 100 27.36 8.67 -2.24
N TYR A 101 27.88 7.93 -3.24
CA TYR A 101 27.29 7.87 -4.58
C TYR A 101 25.86 7.30 -4.56
N ALA A 102 25.55 6.37 -3.66
CA ALA A 102 24.19 5.87 -3.47
C ALA A 102 23.28 6.87 -2.73
N GLY A 103 23.79 7.59 -1.73
CA GLY A 103 23.07 8.62 -0.98
C GLY A 103 22.64 9.78 -1.88
N VAL A 104 23.59 10.36 -2.61
CA VAL A 104 23.36 11.38 -3.63
C VAL A 104 22.29 10.93 -4.62
N GLN A 105 22.43 9.74 -5.21
CA GLN A 105 21.44 9.26 -6.19
C GLN A 105 20.07 8.90 -5.60
N LEU A 106 19.97 8.55 -4.32
CA LEU A 106 18.69 8.36 -3.61
C LEU A 106 18.03 9.69 -3.21
N TYR A 107 18.82 10.72 -2.94
CA TYR A 107 18.35 12.09 -2.73
C TYR A 107 17.85 12.71 -4.04
N ASP A 108 18.64 12.65 -5.13
CA ASP A 108 18.28 13.18 -6.45
C ASP A 108 17.02 12.48 -7.00
N LEU A 109 17.08 11.14 -7.12
CA LEU A 109 16.13 10.22 -6.49
C LEU A 109 14.75 10.78 -6.09
N TYR A 110 14.63 10.95 -4.78
CA TYR A 110 13.48 11.40 -4.01
C TYR A 110 13.02 12.82 -4.41
N ARG A 111 13.95 13.78 -4.48
CA ARG A 111 13.65 15.19 -4.71
C ARG A 111 13.07 15.46 -6.10
N THR A 112 13.63 14.82 -7.13
CA THR A 112 13.28 15.11 -8.54
C THR A 112 12.28 14.12 -9.16
N ARG A 113 11.91 13.05 -8.43
CA ARG A 113 10.97 12.02 -8.91
C ARG A 113 11.36 11.45 -10.29
N PHE A 114 12.61 10.99 -10.40
CA PHE A 114 13.27 10.53 -11.63
C PHE A 114 13.66 11.60 -12.67
N LEU A 115 13.26 12.87 -12.56
CA LEU A 115 13.67 13.91 -13.51
C LEU A 115 15.19 14.16 -13.51
N CYS A 116 15.90 13.86 -12.42
CA CYS A 116 17.37 13.88 -12.38
C CYS A 116 18.03 13.00 -13.45
N MET A 117 17.37 11.92 -13.91
CA MET A 117 17.87 11.03 -14.96
C MET A 117 17.96 11.69 -16.34
N ILE A 118 17.39 12.89 -16.51
CA ILE A 118 17.51 13.69 -17.72
C ILE A 118 18.90 14.36 -17.83
N PHE A 119 19.59 14.59 -16.71
CA PHE A 119 20.86 15.33 -16.67
C PHE A 119 22.09 14.42 -16.76
N TYR A 120 23.10 14.86 -17.52
CA TYR A 120 24.38 14.14 -17.70
C TYR A 120 25.15 13.91 -16.40
N THR A 121 24.97 14.81 -15.43
CA THR A 121 25.57 14.72 -14.10
C THR A 121 25.18 13.42 -13.40
N SER A 122 23.88 13.10 -13.31
CA SER A 122 23.37 11.87 -12.69
C SER A 122 23.90 10.60 -13.37
N TRP A 123 24.04 10.60 -14.70
CA TRP A 123 24.61 9.47 -15.45
C TRP A 123 26.08 9.22 -15.02
N ASN A 124 26.83 10.28 -14.75
CA ASN A 124 28.20 10.20 -14.24
C ASN A 124 28.22 9.70 -12.78
N PHE A 125 27.37 10.23 -11.88
CA PHE A 125 27.24 9.73 -10.49
C PHE A 125 26.88 8.23 -10.43
N ILE A 126 26.01 7.73 -11.31
CA ILE A 126 25.71 6.29 -11.44
C ILE A 126 26.95 5.50 -11.88
N ALA A 127 27.65 5.94 -12.93
CA ALA A 127 28.84 5.27 -13.43
C ALA A 127 29.96 5.17 -12.36
N GLN A 128 30.10 6.21 -11.54
CA GLN A 128 31.04 6.28 -10.43
C GLN A 128 30.65 5.36 -9.27
N GLY A 129 29.36 5.33 -8.87
CA GLY A 129 28.87 4.39 -7.87
C GLY A 129 29.09 2.93 -8.29
N VAL A 130 28.87 2.61 -9.56
CA VAL A 130 29.19 1.29 -10.15
C VAL A 130 30.69 1.01 -10.14
N TYR A 131 31.54 1.99 -10.49
CA TYR A 131 32.99 1.85 -10.38
C TYR A 131 33.40 1.53 -8.93
N PHE A 132 33.00 2.35 -7.96
CA PHE A 132 33.42 2.19 -6.56
C PHE A 132 32.90 0.89 -5.95
N ALA A 133 31.71 0.41 -6.32
CA ALA A 133 31.20 -0.89 -5.87
C ALA A 133 32.04 -2.06 -6.40
N LEU A 134 32.46 -2.00 -7.67
CA LEU A 134 33.33 -3.02 -8.28
C LEU A 134 34.78 -2.91 -7.77
N ALA A 135 35.25 -1.70 -7.48
CA ALA A 135 36.56 -1.42 -6.91
C ALA A 135 36.67 -1.88 -5.45
N ALA A 136 35.67 -1.61 -4.61
CA ALA A 136 35.55 -2.14 -3.24
C ALA A 136 35.53 -3.67 -3.25
N ARG A 137 34.72 -4.27 -4.14
CA ARG A 137 34.68 -5.73 -4.33
C ARG A 137 36.06 -6.31 -4.70
N ARG A 138 36.82 -5.64 -5.57
CA ARG A 138 38.20 -6.05 -5.92
C ARG A 138 39.14 -5.93 -4.74
N THR A 139 39.09 -4.84 -3.96
CA THR A 139 39.91 -4.68 -2.74
C THR A 139 39.59 -5.76 -1.70
N PHE A 140 38.30 -6.04 -1.43
CA PHE A 140 37.87 -7.10 -0.52
C PHE A 140 38.28 -8.50 -1.00
N GLN A 141 38.15 -8.78 -2.29
CA GLN A 141 38.60 -10.07 -2.87
C GLN A 141 40.12 -10.24 -2.82
N ALA A 142 40.89 -9.16 -2.93
CA ALA A 142 42.34 -9.20 -2.75
C ALA A 142 42.72 -9.38 -1.27
N GLN A 143 42.12 -8.62 -0.36
CA GLN A 143 42.31 -8.76 1.09
C GLN A 143 41.96 -10.17 1.60
N LYS A 144 40.94 -10.82 1.02
CA LYS A 144 40.58 -12.22 1.33
C LYS A 144 41.51 -13.27 0.67
N ARG A 145 42.37 -12.87 -0.27
CA ARG A 145 43.37 -13.73 -0.92
C ARG A 145 44.77 -13.60 -0.30
N SER A 146 45.13 -12.43 0.25
CA SER A 146 46.41 -12.21 0.93
C SER A 146 46.38 -12.80 2.35
N ARG A 147 46.97 -13.99 2.53
CA ARG A 147 47.54 -14.37 3.83
C ARG A 147 48.95 -13.77 4.01
N ASP A 148 49.64 -13.56 2.89
CA ASP A 148 50.96 -12.93 2.81
C ASP A 148 50.88 -11.60 2.02
N GLY A 149 51.57 -10.56 2.50
CA GLY A 149 52.06 -9.43 1.71
C GLY A 149 51.06 -8.38 1.17
N TYR A 150 51.34 -7.11 1.46
CA TYR A 150 50.69 -5.92 0.84
C TYR A 150 50.80 -5.85 -0.71
N THR A 151 51.77 -6.56 -1.30
CA THR A 151 52.21 -6.38 -2.70
C THR A 151 51.15 -6.70 -3.74
N ALA A 152 50.29 -7.71 -3.50
CA ALA A 152 49.29 -8.19 -4.46
C ALA A 152 48.18 -7.17 -4.82
N LEU A 153 48.09 -6.05 -4.09
CA LEU A 153 47.10 -4.98 -4.34
C LEU A 153 47.62 -3.85 -5.24
N LEU A 154 48.92 -3.79 -5.51
CA LEU A 154 49.58 -2.63 -6.14
C LEU A 154 50.26 -2.95 -7.47
N GLU A 155 50.42 -4.23 -7.82
CA GLU A 155 50.85 -4.62 -9.16
C GLU A 155 49.66 -4.82 -10.12
N PRO A 156 49.77 -4.41 -11.40
CA PRO A 156 48.87 -4.90 -12.43
C PRO A 156 49.12 -6.42 -12.61
N ALA A 157 48.12 -7.25 -12.30
CA ALA A 157 48.23 -8.71 -12.32
C ALA A 157 48.34 -9.28 -13.76
N VAL A 158 49.49 -9.10 -14.42
CA VAL A 158 49.69 -9.45 -15.83
C VAL A 158 49.82 -10.97 -16.07
N HIS A 159 50.30 -11.76 -15.08
CA HIS A 159 50.87 -13.09 -15.34
C HIS A 159 50.21 -14.32 -14.69
N ARG A 160 49.18 -14.22 -13.81
CA ARG A 160 48.58 -15.40 -13.14
C ARG A 160 47.04 -15.50 -13.05
N GLU A 161 46.25 -14.63 -13.68
CA GLU A 161 44.78 -14.84 -13.82
C GLU A 161 44.36 -15.38 -15.21
N PRO A 162 43.34 -16.26 -15.29
CA PRO A 162 42.87 -16.82 -16.55
C PRO A 162 42.24 -15.75 -17.47
N GLN A 163 42.39 -15.92 -18.79
CA GLN A 163 42.05 -14.89 -19.80
C GLN A 163 40.61 -14.34 -19.68
N ARG A 164 39.65 -15.14 -19.20
CA ARG A 164 38.23 -14.76 -19.12
C ARG A 164 37.94 -13.76 -17.99
N THR A 165 38.67 -13.77 -16.87
CA THR A 165 38.62 -12.67 -15.89
C THR A 165 39.38 -11.46 -16.39
N ARG A 166 40.59 -11.67 -16.96
CA ARG A 166 41.43 -10.59 -17.52
C ARG A 166 40.68 -9.67 -18.49
N ARG A 167 39.84 -10.21 -19.38
CA ARG A 167 38.98 -9.39 -20.27
C ARG A 167 37.94 -8.55 -19.50
N LYS A 168 37.28 -9.09 -18.46
CA LYS A 168 36.27 -8.34 -17.68
C LYS A 168 36.89 -7.21 -16.85
N TRP A 169 38.08 -7.44 -16.29
CA TRP A 169 38.76 -6.42 -15.51
C TRP A 169 39.30 -5.27 -16.35
N LEU A 170 39.77 -5.55 -17.58
CA LEU A 170 40.15 -4.51 -18.55
C LEU A 170 38.97 -3.57 -18.85
N THR A 171 37.74 -4.08 -18.94
CA THR A 171 36.54 -3.24 -19.12
C THR A 171 36.29 -2.30 -17.93
N LEU A 172 36.57 -2.73 -16.70
CA LEU A 172 36.39 -1.90 -15.51
C LEU A 172 37.44 -0.78 -15.42
N GLU A 173 38.69 -1.07 -15.74
CA GLU A 173 39.78 -0.08 -15.75
C GLU A 173 39.52 1.01 -16.82
N LEU A 174 38.91 0.65 -17.96
CA LEU A 174 38.46 1.61 -18.98
C LEU A 174 37.26 2.46 -18.55
N VAL A 175 36.38 1.95 -17.68
CA VAL A 175 35.28 2.75 -17.10
C VAL A 175 35.82 3.79 -16.12
N LEU A 176 36.84 3.44 -15.31
CA LEU A 176 37.53 4.40 -14.45
C LEU A 176 38.21 5.51 -15.26
N ASP A 177 38.90 5.16 -16.33
CA ASP A 177 39.58 6.13 -17.21
C ASP A 177 38.60 7.18 -17.78
N VAL A 178 37.38 6.76 -18.13
CA VAL A 178 36.31 7.68 -18.54
C VAL A 178 35.81 8.50 -17.35
N CYS A 179 35.40 7.84 -16.25
CA CYS A 179 34.84 8.52 -15.07
C CYS A 179 35.78 9.59 -14.49
N LEU A 180 37.09 9.33 -14.43
CA LEU A 180 38.05 10.28 -13.86
C LEU A 180 38.14 11.57 -14.68
N ALA A 181 38.16 11.47 -16.01
CA ALA A 181 38.27 12.62 -16.90
C ALA A 181 36.92 13.32 -17.19
N THR A 182 35.78 12.60 -17.22
CA THR A 182 34.45 13.24 -17.28
C THR A 182 34.18 14.10 -16.05
N SER A 183 34.62 13.66 -14.86
CA SER A 183 34.31 14.34 -13.60
C SER A 183 35.02 15.67 -13.44
N ILE A 184 36.29 15.74 -13.87
CA ILE A 184 37.05 16.99 -13.92
C ILE A 184 36.33 17.95 -14.86
N LEU A 185 35.96 17.51 -16.07
CA LEU A 185 35.27 18.34 -17.05
C LEU A 185 33.89 18.81 -16.59
N ILE A 186 33.07 17.93 -16.01
CA ILE A 186 31.75 18.29 -15.46
C ILE A 186 31.91 19.36 -14.37
N SER A 187 32.87 19.19 -13.45
CA SER A 187 33.15 20.19 -12.42
C SER A 187 33.61 21.52 -13.03
N THR A 188 34.49 21.50 -14.05
CA THR A 188 34.85 22.73 -14.79
C THR A 188 33.62 23.40 -15.40
N VAL A 189 32.77 22.68 -16.14
CA VAL A 189 31.55 23.24 -16.79
C VAL A 189 30.56 23.78 -15.75
N VAL A 190 30.39 23.11 -14.61
CA VAL A 190 29.55 23.59 -13.50
C VAL A 190 30.07 24.94 -12.99
N TRP A 191 31.36 25.05 -12.68
CA TRP A 191 31.93 26.25 -12.05
C TRP A 191 32.25 27.40 -13.01
N THR A 192 32.57 27.14 -14.29
CA THR A 192 32.95 28.20 -15.25
C THR A 192 31.86 28.60 -16.24
N ILE A 193 30.79 27.78 -16.40
CA ILE A 193 29.70 28.06 -17.35
C ILE A 193 28.36 28.14 -16.63
N LEU A 194 27.94 27.06 -15.95
CA LEU A 194 26.60 26.99 -15.36
C LEU A 194 26.42 27.95 -14.18
N TYR A 195 27.40 28.01 -13.26
CA TYR A 195 27.34 28.90 -12.09
C TYR A 195 27.32 30.40 -12.49
N PRO A 196 28.23 30.93 -13.34
CA PRO A 196 28.14 32.32 -13.79
C PRO A 196 26.86 32.63 -14.58
N TYR A 197 26.33 31.66 -15.33
CA TYR A 197 25.05 31.82 -16.04
C TYR A 197 23.85 31.90 -15.08
N ALA A 198 23.80 31.04 -14.06
CA ALA A 198 22.76 31.04 -13.04
C ALA A 198 22.77 32.34 -12.19
N VAL A 199 23.96 32.81 -11.81
CA VAL A 199 24.15 34.11 -11.13
C VAL A 199 23.68 35.27 -12.02
N LYS A 200 24.01 35.26 -13.32
CA LYS A 200 23.58 36.30 -14.28
C LYS A 200 22.07 36.36 -14.50
N LEU A 201 21.34 35.26 -14.27
CA LEU A 201 19.88 35.22 -14.33
C LEU A 201 19.18 35.64 -13.02
N HIS A 202 19.94 36.03 -11.98
CA HIS A 202 19.43 36.29 -10.63
C HIS A 202 18.61 35.14 -10.02
N GLN A 203 18.82 33.91 -10.51
CA GLN A 203 18.18 32.70 -9.99
C GLN A 203 19.22 31.57 -9.83
N PRO A 204 20.20 31.70 -8.91
CA PRO A 204 21.19 30.66 -8.69
C PRO A 204 20.52 29.32 -8.32
N GLU A 205 19.55 29.34 -7.41
CA GLU A 205 18.98 28.11 -6.83
C GLU A 205 18.02 27.34 -7.75
N THR A 206 17.43 27.97 -8.77
CA THR A 206 16.55 27.27 -9.73
C THR A 206 17.36 26.48 -10.75
N VAL A 207 18.61 26.88 -11.01
CA VAL A 207 19.52 26.21 -11.96
C VAL A 207 20.44 25.21 -11.24
N LEU A 208 21.00 25.57 -10.08
CA LEU A 208 21.89 24.75 -9.26
C LEU A 208 21.75 25.11 -7.77
N ASN A 209 21.21 24.21 -6.94
CA ASN A 209 21.06 24.45 -5.50
C ASN A 209 22.38 24.20 -4.71
N PRO A 210 22.49 24.72 -3.47
CA PRO A 210 23.64 24.54 -2.58
C PRO A 210 24.22 23.11 -2.49
N VAL A 211 23.36 22.09 -2.41
CA VAL A 211 23.78 20.67 -2.32
C VAL A 211 24.51 20.24 -3.60
N SER A 212 24.03 20.67 -4.77
CA SER A 212 24.63 20.30 -6.07
C SER A 212 26.06 20.82 -6.22
N TYR A 213 26.35 22.05 -5.76
CA TYR A 213 27.71 22.58 -5.75
C TYR A 213 28.65 21.72 -4.88
N CYS A 214 28.19 21.33 -3.68
CA CYS A 214 28.97 20.51 -2.76
C CYS A 214 29.19 19.09 -3.30
N GLN A 215 28.15 18.46 -3.86
CA GLN A 215 28.22 17.18 -4.56
C GLN A 215 29.28 17.22 -5.67
N HIS A 216 29.28 18.26 -6.51
CA HIS A 216 30.22 18.39 -7.64
C HIS A 216 31.67 18.64 -7.20
N ALA A 217 31.90 19.39 -6.12
CA ALA A 217 33.23 19.55 -5.54
C ALA A 217 33.76 18.24 -4.94
N LEU A 218 32.97 17.57 -4.10
CA LEU A 218 33.32 16.30 -3.44
C LEU A 218 33.62 15.18 -4.45
N ASN A 219 32.85 15.11 -5.53
CA ASN A 219 32.98 14.08 -6.54
C ASN A 219 34.39 14.04 -7.19
N VAL A 220 34.96 15.21 -7.46
CA VAL A 220 36.34 15.31 -7.97
C VAL A 220 37.35 14.84 -6.93
N VAL A 221 37.18 15.23 -5.66
CA VAL A 221 38.07 14.86 -4.56
C VAL A 221 38.07 13.34 -4.32
N VAL A 222 36.89 12.70 -4.27
CA VAL A 222 36.75 11.25 -4.05
C VAL A 222 37.44 10.43 -5.15
N LEU A 223 37.29 10.83 -6.43
CA LEU A 223 37.99 10.17 -7.54
C LEU A 223 39.50 10.45 -7.53
N GLN A 224 39.93 11.65 -7.17
CA GLN A 224 41.36 11.97 -7.03
C GLN A 224 42.00 11.14 -5.91
N ILE A 225 41.35 10.97 -4.75
CA ILE A 225 41.87 10.14 -3.66
C ILE A 225 42.08 8.69 -4.14
N ASP A 226 41.08 8.07 -4.79
CA ASP A 226 41.27 6.69 -5.30
C ASP A 226 42.37 6.60 -6.37
N PHE A 227 42.45 7.59 -7.26
CA PHE A 227 43.52 7.71 -8.25
C PHE A 227 44.90 7.89 -7.61
N PHE A 228 45.04 8.65 -6.52
CA PHE A 228 46.30 8.86 -5.83
C PHE A 228 46.69 7.69 -4.91
N CYS A 229 45.74 7.02 -4.25
CA CYS A 229 45.99 5.84 -3.41
C CYS A 229 46.36 4.57 -4.20
N THR A 230 45.99 4.47 -5.48
CA THR A 230 46.26 3.28 -6.33
C THR A 230 47.38 3.49 -7.35
N ARG A 231 48.06 2.42 -7.80
CA ARG A 231 48.99 2.50 -8.94
C ARG A 231 48.27 2.43 -10.30
N HIS A 232 47.09 3.07 -10.41
CA HIS A 232 46.31 3.06 -11.64
C HIS A 232 47.05 3.73 -12.80
N ARG A 233 46.94 3.16 -14.00
CA ARG A 233 47.56 3.64 -15.24
C ARG A 233 46.50 3.78 -16.31
N VAL A 234 46.21 5.02 -16.66
CA VAL A 234 45.18 5.38 -17.63
C VAL A 234 45.60 4.94 -19.03
N SER A 235 44.64 4.46 -19.81
CA SER A 235 44.88 3.90 -21.13
C SER A 235 44.22 4.73 -22.23
N LEU A 236 44.98 5.06 -23.28
CA LEU A 236 44.40 5.63 -24.51
C LEU A 236 43.39 4.69 -25.20
N ARG A 237 43.31 3.43 -24.77
CA ARG A 237 42.23 2.50 -25.14
C ARG A 237 40.84 2.92 -24.61
N ALA A 238 40.78 3.86 -23.65
CA ALA A 238 39.54 4.45 -23.19
C ALA A 238 38.98 5.50 -24.17
N LEU A 239 39.79 6.01 -25.11
CA LEU A 239 39.39 7.08 -26.02
C LEU A 239 38.08 6.79 -26.81
N PRO A 240 37.84 5.59 -27.37
CA PRO A 240 36.57 5.29 -28.05
C PRO A 240 35.37 5.29 -27.10
N LEU A 241 35.55 4.91 -25.83
CA LEU A 241 34.50 4.94 -24.81
C LEU A 241 34.24 6.38 -24.32
N MET A 242 35.31 7.18 -24.21
CA MET A 242 35.24 8.61 -23.89
C MET A 242 34.55 9.44 -24.98
N VAL A 243 34.62 9.01 -26.26
CA VAL A 243 33.81 9.58 -27.34
C VAL A 243 32.38 9.07 -27.27
N ALA A 244 32.18 7.75 -27.14
CA ALA A 244 30.85 7.15 -27.17
C ALA A 244 29.94 7.59 -26.01
N TRP A 245 30.47 7.79 -24.81
CA TRP A 245 29.69 8.13 -23.61
C TRP A 245 28.89 9.45 -23.73
N PRO A 246 29.52 10.62 -24.01
CA PRO A 246 28.78 11.85 -24.28
C PRO A 246 27.94 11.78 -25.56
N SER A 247 28.37 11.05 -26.61
CA SER A 247 27.55 10.88 -27.81
C SER A 247 26.23 10.14 -27.55
N VAL A 248 26.22 9.12 -26.68
CA VAL A 248 24.99 8.44 -26.26
C VAL A 248 24.06 9.39 -25.49
N TYR A 249 24.61 10.24 -24.63
CA TYR A 249 23.81 11.27 -23.94
C TYR A 249 23.22 12.30 -24.92
N THR A 250 23.98 12.77 -25.91
CA THR A 250 23.47 13.68 -26.96
C THR A 250 22.33 13.04 -27.76
N VAL A 251 22.46 11.77 -28.15
CA VAL A 251 21.37 11.05 -28.84
C VAL A 251 20.15 10.89 -27.92
N PHE A 252 20.36 10.63 -26.63
CA PHE A 252 19.27 10.56 -25.65
C PHE A 252 18.53 11.89 -25.49
N THR A 253 19.23 13.04 -25.37
CA THR A 253 18.57 14.35 -25.25
C THR A 253 17.85 14.76 -26.53
N TRP A 254 18.41 14.45 -27.71
CA TRP A 254 17.74 14.68 -29.00
C TRP A 254 16.45 13.85 -29.13
N VAL A 255 16.48 12.57 -28.74
CA VAL A 255 15.28 11.71 -28.72
C VAL A 255 14.26 12.21 -27.69
N LEU A 256 14.70 12.59 -26.49
CA LEU A 256 13.84 13.13 -25.43
C LEU A 256 13.09 14.38 -25.92
N HIS A 257 13.81 15.33 -26.52
CA HIS A 257 13.27 16.55 -27.11
C HIS A 257 12.28 16.26 -28.25
N GLY A 258 12.64 15.35 -29.17
CA GLY A 258 11.82 15.00 -30.34
C GLY A 258 10.57 14.18 -30.03
N THR A 259 10.49 13.51 -28.87
CA THR A 259 9.41 12.55 -28.58
C THR A 259 8.60 12.82 -27.31
N ILE A 260 9.25 13.14 -26.18
CA ILE A 260 8.63 13.16 -24.85
C ILE A 260 8.45 14.59 -24.32
N ALA A 261 9.47 15.43 -24.52
CA ALA A 261 9.54 16.79 -23.96
C ALA A 261 9.79 17.82 -25.08
N LYS A 262 8.81 17.96 -25.98
CA LYS A 262 8.87 18.90 -27.13
C LYS A 262 9.23 20.32 -26.65
N GLY A 263 10.33 20.87 -27.18
CA GLY A 263 10.82 22.20 -26.84
C GLY A 263 11.77 22.26 -25.63
N PHE A 264 11.87 21.23 -24.80
CA PHE A 264 12.74 21.26 -23.61
C PHE A 264 14.20 20.91 -23.93
N TRP A 265 15.15 21.66 -23.36
CA TRP A 265 16.58 21.37 -23.40
C TRP A 265 17.17 21.40 -21.98
N PRO A 266 17.81 20.30 -21.49
CA PRO A 266 18.31 20.25 -20.10
C PRO A 266 19.50 21.20 -19.81
N TYR A 267 20.19 21.64 -20.86
CA TYR A 267 21.29 22.60 -20.79
C TYR A 267 21.14 23.61 -21.94
N PRO A 268 21.02 24.93 -21.69
CA PRO A 268 20.74 25.92 -22.74
C PRO A 268 21.76 25.93 -23.89
N PHE A 269 23.04 25.67 -23.61
CA PHE A 269 24.10 25.61 -24.62
C PHE A 269 24.03 24.37 -25.55
N LEU A 270 23.11 23.43 -25.31
CA LEU A 270 22.86 22.28 -26.21
C LEU A 270 21.67 22.51 -27.15
N GLU A 271 20.94 23.62 -27.01
CA GLU A 271 19.79 23.92 -27.86
C GLU A 271 20.20 24.05 -29.33
N VAL A 272 19.72 23.10 -30.14
CA VAL A 272 20.03 22.97 -31.58
C VAL A 272 19.54 24.17 -32.41
N ASN A 273 18.58 24.94 -31.90
CA ASN A 273 18.10 26.17 -32.54
C ASN A 273 19.13 27.33 -32.47
N THR A 274 20.15 27.24 -31.60
CA THR A 274 21.17 28.28 -31.48
C THR A 274 22.23 28.14 -32.59
N PRO A 275 22.65 29.22 -33.26
CA PRO A 275 23.62 29.14 -34.37
C PRO A 275 25.01 28.65 -33.94
N TYR A 276 25.30 28.66 -32.63
CA TYR A 276 26.57 28.19 -32.06
C TYR A 276 26.52 26.74 -31.55
N ALA A 277 25.36 26.05 -31.61
CA ALA A 277 25.23 24.68 -31.10
C ALA A 277 26.29 23.69 -31.66
N PRO A 278 26.64 23.69 -32.97
CA PRO A 278 27.69 22.80 -33.48
C PRO A 278 29.06 23.03 -32.84
N LEU A 279 29.38 24.28 -32.46
CA LEU A 279 30.62 24.62 -31.77
C LEU A 279 30.61 24.12 -30.33
N TRP A 280 29.46 24.17 -29.64
CA TRP A 280 29.30 23.58 -28.31
C TRP A 280 29.47 22.05 -28.32
N TYR A 281 28.83 21.34 -29.25
CA TYR A 281 28.99 19.89 -29.38
C TYR A 281 30.43 19.49 -29.73
N ALA A 282 31.10 20.23 -30.63
CA ALA A 282 32.50 20.00 -30.96
C ALA A 282 33.45 20.33 -29.80
N GLY A 283 33.24 21.45 -29.11
CA GLY A 283 34.04 21.90 -27.97
C GLY A 283 33.94 20.96 -26.77
N LEU A 284 32.73 20.49 -26.44
CA LEU A 284 32.53 19.49 -25.39
C LEU A 284 33.24 18.17 -25.71
N LEU A 285 33.19 17.71 -26.97
CA LEU A 285 33.90 16.50 -27.38
C LEU A 285 35.43 16.68 -27.29
N ALA A 286 35.95 17.82 -27.75
CA ALA A 286 37.37 18.16 -27.63
C ALA A 286 37.81 18.23 -26.16
N ALA A 287 37.00 18.80 -25.27
CA ALA A 287 37.29 18.90 -23.85
C ALA A 287 37.34 17.52 -23.15
N HIS A 288 36.45 16.57 -23.52
CA HIS A 288 36.52 15.19 -23.04
C HIS A 288 37.83 14.50 -23.45
N VAL A 289 38.29 14.72 -24.69
CA VAL A 289 39.56 14.18 -25.20
C VAL A 289 40.76 14.83 -24.50
N LEU A 290 40.77 16.15 -24.34
CA LEU A 290 41.84 16.89 -23.63
C LEU A 290 41.94 16.46 -22.15
N GLY A 291 40.80 16.30 -21.47
CA GLY A 291 40.75 15.79 -20.09
C GLY A 291 41.36 14.39 -19.97
N LEU A 292 41.04 13.48 -20.90
CA LEU A 292 41.63 12.14 -20.94
C LEU A 292 43.15 12.18 -21.21
N VAL A 293 43.63 13.08 -22.07
CA VAL A 293 45.08 13.25 -22.36
C VAL A 293 45.83 13.84 -21.16
N ALA A 294 45.24 14.80 -20.45
CA ALA A 294 45.82 15.35 -19.21
C ALA A 294 45.92 14.28 -18.12
N VAL A 295 44.82 13.55 -17.87
CA VAL A 295 44.75 12.44 -16.90
C VAL A 295 45.68 11.28 -17.28
N PHE A 296 45.81 10.97 -18.57
CA PHE A 296 46.81 10.03 -19.08
C PHE A 296 48.23 10.47 -18.74
N THR A 297 48.58 11.72 -19.02
CA THR A 297 49.91 12.29 -18.78
C THR A 297 50.25 12.33 -17.29
N LEU A 298 49.30 12.73 -16.44
CA LEU A 298 49.41 12.65 -14.97
C LEU A 298 49.66 11.22 -14.48
N SER A 299 48.92 10.23 -15.00
CA SER A 299 49.12 8.81 -14.63
C SER A 299 50.49 8.27 -15.05
N ARG A 300 51.09 8.82 -16.13
CA ARG A 300 52.46 8.50 -16.53
C ARG A 300 53.45 9.11 -15.56
N TYR A 301 53.39 10.41 -15.32
CA TYR A 301 54.29 11.13 -14.41
C TYR A 301 54.29 10.50 -13.00
N LYS A 302 53.11 10.19 -12.47
CA LYS A 302 52.92 9.50 -11.19
C LYS A 302 53.66 8.15 -11.09
N THR A 303 53.90 7.47 -12.21
CA THR A 303 54.63 6.18 -12.24
C THR A 303 56.07 6.31 -12.74
N VAL A 304 56.61 7.53 -12.79
CA VAL A 304 57.98 7.84 -13.26
C VAL A 304 58.83 8.56 -12.20
N SER A 305 58.24 9.21 -11.18
CA SER A 305 58.99 9.78 -10.03
C SER A 305 59.84 8.72 -9.31
N PRO A 306 61.19 8.80 -9.35
CA PRO A 306 62.06 7.70 -8.90
C PRO A 306 62.73 7.97 -7.54
N CYS A 307 63.12 6.90 -6.85
CA CYS A 307 63.97 6.98 -5.65
C CYS A 307 65.46 7.09 -6.05
N THR A 308 65.84 8.19 -6.72
CA THR A 308 67.22 8.49 -7.13
C THR A 308 67.50 9.99 -7.00
N ALA A 309 67.71 10.46 -5.77
CA ALA A 309 68.08 11.84 -5.46
C ALA A 309 69.11 11.92 -4.32
N ALA A 310 70.11 11.03 -4.35
CA ALA A 310 71.37 11.23 -3.64
C ALA A 310 72.33 12.03 -4.55
N PRO A 311 73.21 12.89 -4.01
CA PRO A 311 74.02 13.81 -4.81
C PRO A 311 75.12 13.09 -5.61
N ARG A 312 75.42 13.61 -6.80
CA ARG A 312 76.58 13.18 -7.60
C ARG A 312 77.88 13.71 -7.00
N VAL A 313 78.76 12.83 -6.53
CA VAL A 313 80.20 13.10 -6.39
C VAL A 313 81.01 11.88 -6.86
N LEU A 314 81.93 12.13 -7.78
CA LEU A 314 83.11 11.34 -8.21
C LEU A 314 83.18 9.83 -7.90
N CYS A 315 83.16 9.02 -8.96
CA CYS A 315 84.29 8.16 -9.31
C CYS A 315 84.32 7.89 -10.83
N ALA A 316 85.50 7.62 -11.39
CA ALA A 316 85.74 7.39 -12.82
C ALA A 316 86.54 6.09 -13.06
N LEU A 317 86.92 5.82 -14.32
CA LEU A 317 87.67 4.64 -14.83
C LEU A 317 86.78 3.38 -14.98
N ASP A 318 86.42 2.88 -16.18
CA ASP A 318 87.25 2.34 -17.29
C ASP A 318 88.04 1.07 -16.85
N PRO A 319 88.18 -0.04 -17.65
CA PRO A 319 88.00 -0.15 -19.11
C PRO A 319 87.32 -1.43 -19.68
N ARG A 320 87.30 -1.51 -21.03
CA ARG A 320 87.21 -2.71 -21.94
C ARG A 320 85.82 -3.17 -22.47
N GLN A 321 85.42 -2.53 -23.58
CA GLN A 321 85.25 -3.07 -24.97
C GLN A 321 84.98 -4.58 -25.25
N PRO A 322 84.49 -4.96 -26.47
CA PRO A 322 83.95 -4.17 -27.60
C PRO A 322 82.63 -4.73 -28.24
N GLY A 323 81.99 -3.99 -29.17
CA GLY A 323 80.93 -4.55 -30.04
C GLY A 323 80.00 -3.57 -30.78
N SER A 324 80.45 -3.02 -31.91
CA SER A 324 79.73 -2.50 -33.10
C SER A 324 78.19 -2.69 -33.25
N THR A 325 77.37 -1.83 -33.88
CA THR A 325 77.53 -0.51 -34.56
C THR A 325 76.14 0.05 -34.99
N LEU A 326 76.06 1.36 -35.35
CA LEU A 326 74.99 2.03 -36.15
C LEU A 326 73.58 2.16 -35.50
N GLY A 327 72.78 3.20 -35.78
CA GLY A 327 73.06 4.46 -36.51
C GLY A 327 71.82 5.30 -36.85
N ALA A 328 72.03 6.60 -37.13
CA ALA A 328 71.19 7.55 -37.91
C ALA A 328 69.80 8.06 -37.41
N ARG A 329 69.76 9.38 -37.15
CA ARG A 329 68.85 10.41 -37.71
C ARG A 329 67.30 10.23 -37.72
N ALA A 330 66.65 10.97 -36.83
CA ALA A 330 65.84 12.19 -37.10
C ALA A 330 64.56 12.19 -38.01
N ARG A 331 63.69 13.17 -37.69
CA ARG A 331 62.52 13.74 -38.42
C ARG A 331 61.16 13.00 -38.35
N ALA A 332 60.13 13.82 -38.11
CA ALA A 332 58.70 13.61 -38.41
C ALA A 332 58.41 14.10 -39.87
N PRO A 333 57.18 14.16 -40.45
CA PRO A 333 55.84 14.13 -39.80
C PRO A 333 54.65 13.49 -40.61
N ALA A 334 53.43 13.71 -40.08
CA ALA A 334 52.19 14.08 -40.80
C ALA A 334 51.23 13.06 -41.47
N ALA A 335 49.95 13.49 -41.45
CA ALA A 335 48.88 13.37 -42.47
C ALA A 335 48.02 12.08 -42.66
N ALA A 336 46.82 12.13 -42.06
CA ALA A 336 45.51 12.19 -42.74
C ALA A 336 44.86 11.01 -43.52
N ALA A 337 43.54 10.87 -43.25
CA ALA A 337 42.43 10.48 -44.13
C ALA A 337 42.38 9.11 -44.87
N ARG A 338 41.27 8.37 -44.66
CA ARG A 338 40.28 8.08 -45.75
C ARG A 338 38.94 7.50 -45.26
N LEU A 339 37.97 7.51 -46.18
CA LEU A 339 36.52 7.31 -46.02
C LEU A 339 36.02 5.88 -46.31
N ALA A 340 34.92 5.51 -45.64
CA ALA A 340 33.72 4.82 -46.17
C ALA A 340 33.75 3.34 -46.67
N ALA A 341 32.52 2.87 -46.97
CA ALA A 341 32.10 1.72 -47.80
C ALA A 341 31.97 0.29 -47.20
N LEU A 342 30.73 -0.04 -46.81
CA LEU A 342 29.86 -1.11 -47.35
C LEU A 342 30.19 -2.65 -47.29
N ALA A 343 29.07 -3.40 -47.27
CA ALA A 343 28.83 -4.75 -47.83
C ALA A 343 29.38 -6.05 -47.16
N PHE A 344 28.51 -6.68 -46.36
CA PHE A 344 27.80 -7.97 -46.60
C PHE A 344 28.51 -9.23 -47.19
N VAL A 345 27.95 -10.42 -46.86
CA VAL A 345 28.33 -11.80 -47.30
C VAL A 345 29.67 -12.32 -46.71
N GLY A 346 29.83 -13.56 -46.24
CA GLY A 346 28.92 -14.70 -46.06
C GLY A 346 29.68 -16.05 -46.13
N ARG A 347 29.12 -17.13 -45.55
CA ARG A 347 29.64 -18.53 -45.48
C ARG A 347 30.95 -18.69 -44.65
N ALA A 348 31.14 -19.62 -43.70
CA ALA A 348 30.63 -20.95 -43.32
C ALA A 348 31.60 -22.10 -43.64
N HIS A 349 32.02 -22.85 -42.61
CA HIS A 349 32.59 -24.21 -42.73
C HIS A 349 32.27 -25.09 -41.51
N ARG A 350 32.45 -26.42 -41.65
CA ARG A 350 31.93 -27.48 -40.75
C ARG A 350 33.05 -28.39 -40.20
N CYS A 351 32.69 -29.25 -39.23
CA CYS A 351 33.34 -30.54 -38.88
C CYS A 351 34.75 -30.46 -38.23
N THR A 352 35.29 -31.42 -37.47
CA THR A 352 34.81 -32.60 -36.65
C THR A 352 35.77 -32.70 -35.42
N ARG A 353 35.78 -33.62 -34.43
CA ARG A 353 35.24 -34.98 -34.12
C ARG A 353 34.64 -34.94 -32.68
N ARG A 354 34.04 -35.92 -31.96
CA ARG A 354 34.13 -37.41 -31.78
C ARG A 354 35.49 -37.92 -31.22
N ALA A 355 35.59 -38.83 -30.22
CA ALA A 355 34.61 -39.46 -29.31
C ALA A 355 35.31 -40.34 -28.23
N ARG A 356 34.66 -40.60 -27.08
CA ARG A 356 34.61 -41.85 -26.23
C ARG A 356 33.84 -41.52 -24.92
N ARG A 357 32.79 -42.22 -24.47
CA ARG A 357 32.57 -43.64 -24.04
C ARG A 357 33.06 -43.94 -22.60
N ARG A 358 32.38 -44.72 -21.73
CA ARG A 358 30.99 -45.28 -21.65
C ARG A 358 30.84 -46.17 -20.38
N ARG A 359 29.70 -46.18 -19.66
CA ARG A 359 29.01 -47.32 -18.94
C ARG A 359 28.03 -46.78 -17.87
N ARG A 360 26.72 -47.11 -17.92
CA ARG A 360 25.95 -48.19 -17.22
C ARG A 360 25.61 -47.85 -15.74
N ARG A 361 24.43 -48.17 -15.18
CA ARG A 361 23.15 -48.73 -15.69
C ARG A 361 22.04 -48.54 -14.62
N GLY A 362 20.76 -48.49 -15.02
CA GLY A 362 19.65 -48.82 -14.10
C GLY A 362 18.32 -48.10 -14.42
N VAL A 363 17.23 -48.85 -14.60
CA VAL A 363 15.85 -48.35 -14.76
C VAL A 363 14.90 -49.34 -14.08
N ARG A 364 13.87 -48.85 -13.37
CA ARG A 364 12.63 -49.60 -13.11
C ARG A 364 11.45 -48.65 -12.88
N VAL A 365 10.25 -49.18 -13.15
CA VAL A 365 8.93 -48.52 -13.07
C VAL A 365 7.99 -49.52 -12.36
N PRO A 366 6.98 -49.05 -11.61
CA PRO A 366 5.76 -49.82 -11.36
C PRO A 366 4.49 -49.11 -11.85
N ARG A 367 3.46 -49.88 -12.24
CA ARG A 367 2.12 -49.39 -12.59
C ARG A 367 1.10 -50.54 -12.42
N ARG A 368 -0.10 -50.23 -11.90
CA ARG A 368 -1.23 -51.17 -11.62
C ARG A 368 -0.95 -52.13 -10.44
N ALA A 369 -1.95 -52.75 -9.80
CA ALA A 369 -3.34 -53.01 -10.23
C ALA A 369 -4.43 -52.79 -9.15
N ARG A 370 -5.70 -52.96 -9.55
CA ARG A 370 -6.91 -52.98 -8.69
C ARG A 370 -6.91 -54.17 -7.72
N ARG A 371 -7.68 -54.05 -6.64
CA ARG A 371 -8.62 -55.11 -6.21
C ARG A 371 -9.91 -54.50 -5.68
N GLU A 372 -11.03 -55.01 -6.18
CA GLU A 372 -12.36 -54.87 -5.58
C GLU A 372 -12.64 -56.15 -4.78
N LEU A 373 -13.31 -56.05 -3.64
CA LEU A 373 -14.10 -57.12 -3.02
C LEU A 373 -15.00 -56.47 -1.96
N GLY A 374 -16.23 -56.96 -1.82
CA GLY A 374 -17.26 -56.38 -0.94
C GLY A 374 -17.82 -57.37 0.08
N ALA A 375 -19.07 -57.11 0.49
CA ALA A 375 -19.79 -57.68 1.64
C ALA A 375 -19.31 -57.15 3.02
N GLY A 376 -20.18 -57.02 4.03
CA GLY A 376 -21.60 -57.38 4.05
C GLY A 376 -22.42 -56.62 5.10
N ARG A 377 -23.76 -56.68 4.92
CA ARG A 377 -24.80 -55.99 5.70
C ARG A 377 -24.73 -56.22 7.22
N ALA A 378 -25.00 -55.15 7.97
CA ALA A 378 -25.88 -55.22 9.15
C ALA A 378 -26.67 -53.88 9.23
N ALA A 379 -27.98 -53.95 9.45
CA ALA A 379 -28.83 -52.77 9.57
C ALA A 379 -30.12 -53.08 10.33
N SER A 380 -30.53 -52.20 11.26
CA SER A 380 -31.95 -51.88 11.52
C SER A 380 -32.10 -50.83 12.63
N HIS A 381 -33.06 -49.91 12.42
CA HIS A 381 -33.93 -49.24 13.42
C HIS A 381 -33.29 -48.50 14.62
N ALA A 382 -33.72 -47.29 14.99
CA ALA A 382 -35.07 -46.73 14.87
C ALA A 382 -35.15 -45.33 14.23
N ARG A 383 -36.38 -44.86 13.95
CA ARG A 383 -36.72 -43.51 13.46
C ARG A 383 -37.23 -42.64 14.62
N GLY A 384 -36.91 -41.34 14.62
CA GLY A 384 -37.55 -40.34 15.46
C GLY A 384 -36.90 -38.96 15.33
N GLY A 385 -37.70 -37.88 15.37
CA GLY A 385 -37.21 -36.49 15.54
C GLY A 385 -36.46 -35.86 14.36
N ARG A 386 -37.18 -35.34 13.36
CA ARG A 386 -36.64 -34.39 12.35
C ARG A 386 -37.44 -33.09 12.34
N ARG A 387 -36.98 -32.07 13.08
CA ARG A 387 -37.04 -30.61 12.83
C ARG A 387 -36.35 -29.89 14.00
N GLU A 388 -36.08 -28.59 13.86
CA GLU A 388 -35.45 -27.72 14.90
C GLU A 388 -34.10 -28.17 15.48
N ALA A 389 -33.02 -28.14 14.68
CA ALA A 389 -31.67 -28.47 15.18
C ALA A 389 -30.49 -27.66 14.59
N THR A 390 -30.73 -26.69 13.71
CA THR A 390 -29.67 -25.96 12.98
C THR A 390 -29.22 -24.67 13.67
N GLY A 391 -30.12 -23.88 14.28
CA GLY A 391 -29.73 -22.65 14.98
C GLY A 391 -28.99 -22.89 16.31
N ALA A 392 -29.47 -23.85 17.12
CA ALA A 392 -29.00 -24.08 18.49
C ALA A 392 -27.51 -24.45 18.59
N ARG A 393 -26.96 -25.15 17.58
CA ARG A 393 -25.55 -25.62 17.61
C ARG A 393 -24.54 -24.48 17.55
N CYS A 394 -24.86 -23.38 16.86
CA CYS A 394 -24.02 -22.18 16.87
C CYS A 394 -24.16 -21.37 18.17
N ALA A 395 -25.37 -21.28 18.74
CA ALA A 395 -25.59 -20.63 20.03
C ALA A 395 -24.83 -21.34 21.17
N ALA A 396 -24.80 -22.68 21.17
CA ALA A 396 -24.03 -23.47 22.13
C ALA A 396 -22.51 -23.23 22.01
N ARG A 397 -21.95 -23.19 20.79
CA ARG A 397 -20.53 -22.84 20.55
C ARG A 397 -20.15 -21.50 21.18
N ARG A 398 -21.05 -20.49 21.16
CA ARG A 398 -20.78 -19.14 21.73
C ARG A 398 -20.72 -19.08 23.26
N ARG A 399 -21.44 -19.94 24.00
CA ARG A 399 -21.41 -19.91 25.48
C ARG A 399 -20.20 -20.65 26.08
N GLY A 400 -19.73 -21.72 25.43
CA GLY A 400 -18.61 -22.53 25.95
C GLY A 400 -17.22 -21.87 25.91
N GLY A 401 -17.00 -20.85 25.07
CA GLY A 401 -15.67 -20.28 24.83
C GLY A 401 -15.11 -19.36 25.92
N ARG A 402 -15.95 -18.76 26.76
CA ARG A 402 -15.53 -17.70 27.70
C ARG A 402 -14.65 -18.20 28.85
N GLY A 403 -14.89 -19.41 29.35
CA GLY A 403 -14.05 -20.06 30.37
C GLY A 403 -12.63 -20.36 29.86
N PRO A 404 -12.48 -21.11 28.75
CA PRO A 404 -11.18 -21.38 28.15
C PRO A 404 -10.37 -20.13 27.79
N ALA A 405 -11.04 -19.11 27.24
CA ALA A 405 -10.41 -17.82 26.91
C ALA A 405 -9.81 -17.13 28.15
N ARG A 406 -10.60 -17.01 29.23
CA ARG A 406 -10.15 -16.41 30.51
C ARG A 406 -9.10 -17.24 31.25
N ALA A 407 -8.99 -18.52 30.97
CA ALA A 407 -7.99 -19.39 31.57
C ALA A 407 -6.68 -19.42 30.75
N ALA A 408 -6.76 -19.27 29.42
CA ALA A 408 -5.58 -19.19 28.53
C ALA A 408 -4.75 -17.91 28.76
N ARG A 409 -5.36 -16.84 29.29
CA ARG A 409 -4.73 -15.67 29.95
C ARG A 409 -3.55 -16.04 30.85
N ALA A 410 -3.74 -16.97 31.78
CA ALA A 410 -2.70 -17.38 32.73
C ALA A 410 -1.50 -18.06 32.07
N LEU A 411 -1.71 -18.68 30.90
CA LEU A 411 -0.66 -19.37 30.16
C LEU A 411 0.29 -18.40 29.44
N LEU A 412 -0.17 -17.19 29.11
CA LEU A 412 0.68 -16.15 28.52
C LEU A 412 1.59 -15.52 29.57
N HIS A 413 1.13 -15.31 30.81
CA HIS A 413 1.95 -14.76 31.89
C HIS A 413 3.23 -15.56 32.12
N ASP A 414 3.10 -16.86 32.41
CA ASP A 414 4.26 -17.73 32.69
C ASP A 414 5.11 -17.98 31.42
N ALA A 415 4.52 -17.79 30.21
CA ALA A 415 5.28 -17.75 28.96
C ALA A 415 6.13 -16.48 28.76
N PHE A 416 5.76 -15.36 29.39
CA PHE A 416 6.49 -14.08 29.35
C PHE A 416 7.40 -13.84 30.56
N ALA A 417 7.42 -14.76 31.54
CA ALA A 417 8.05 -14.61 32.85
C ALA A 417 9.50 -14.08 32.80
N ARG A 418 9.62 -12.76 33.02
CA ARG A 418 10.82 -11.95 33.26
C ARG A 418 10.37 -10.74 34.07
N ASP A 419 11.23 -10.16 34.89
CA ASP A 419 10.91 -9.18 35.95
C ASP A 419 10.55 -7.76 35.43
N LYS A 420 10.02 -7.68 34.21
CA LYS A 420 9.89 -6.49 33.36
C LYS A 420 8.64 -6.52 32.47
N VAL A 421 7.54 -7.05 33.00
CA VAL A 421 6.25 -7.20 32.31
C VAL A 421 5.13 -6.89 33.30
N ARG A 422 4.34 -5.85 33.05
CA ARG A 422 3.16 -5.52 33.88
C ARG A 422 1.90 -5.89 33.10
N LEU A 423 0.98 -6.60 33.75
CA LEU A 423 -0.26 -7.06 33.11
C LEU A 423 -1.39 -6.04 33.30
N CYS A 424 -2.13 -5.76 32.23
CA CYS A 424 -3.25 -4.81 32.21
C CYS A 424 -4.58 -5.59 32.13
N ASP A 425 -5.48 -5.27 31.19
CA ASP A 425 -6.72 -6.01 30.96
C ASP A 425 -6.56 -7.17 29.93
N GLY A 426 -7.55 -8.06 29.90
CA GLY A 426 -7.65 -9.13 28.91
C GLY A 426 -9.02 -9.83 28.96
N PRO A 427 -10.03 -9.27 28.29
CA PRO A 427 -11.38 -9.80 28.25
C PRO A 427 -11.55 -10.85 27.13
N PRO A 428 -12.51 -11.79 27.29
CA PRO A 428 -12.93 -12.65 26.19
C PRO A 428 -13.70 -11.84 25.14
N LEU A 429 -13.44 -12.11 23.86
CA LEU A 429 -14.09 -11.43 22.74
C LEU A 429 -15.51 -11.96 22.48
N SER A 430 -16.33 -11.16 21.81
CA SER A 430 -17.75 -11.43 21.53
C SER A 430 -17.97 -12.37 20.35
N ASP A 431 -17.06 -12.36 19.37
CA ASP A 431 -16.98 -13.27 18.21
C ASP A 431 -16.26 -14.58 18.55
N GLY A 432 -15.18 -14.52 19.33
CA GLY A 432 -14.53 -15.68 19.96
C GLY A 432 -13.05 -15.47 20.26
N GLY A 433 -12.54 -16.19 21.27
CA GLY A 433 -11.17 -16.00 21.76
C GLY A 433 -11.06 -14.86 22.77
N PHE A 434 -9.89 -14.23 22.84
CA PHE A 434 -9.57 -13.15 23.77
C PHE A 434 -8.41 -12.30 23.24
N PHE A 435 -8.15 -11.18 23.91
CA PHE A 435 -6.83 -10.55 23.90
C PHE A 435 -6.28 -10.45 25.32
N TYR A 436 -5.00 -10.13 25.41
CA TYR A 436 -4.33 -9.77 26.64
C TYR A 436 -3.40 -8.58 26.42
N GLU A 437 -3.42 -7.63 27.34
CA GLU A 437 -2.60 -6.42 27.31
C GLU A 437 -1.50 -6.47 28.36
N MET A 438 -0.31 -6.05 27.95
CA MET A 438 0.87 -6.00 28.80
C MET A 438 1.72 -4.78 28.46
N PHE A 439 2.19 -4.10 29.50
CA PHE A 439 3.27 -3.14 29.42
C PHE A 439 4.61 -3.89 29.45
N LEU A 440 5.53 -3.51 28.58
CA LEU A 440 6.82 -4.18 28.37
C LEU A 440 7.96 -3.18 28.59
N GLU A 441 8.59 -3.26 29.75
CA GLU A 441 9.71 -2.39 30.10
C GLU A 441 10.91 -2.61 29.14
N ASP A 442 11.79 -1.62 29.02
CA ASP A 442 12.85 -1.52 27.99
C ASP A 442 12.36 -1.31 26.54
N GLY A 443 11.07 -0.98 26.33
CA GLY A 443 10.54 -0.70 24.98
C GLY A 443 10.51 -1.92 24.05
N ARG A 444 10.49 -3.12 24.62
CA ARG A 444 10.40 -4.39 23.88
C ARG A 444 8.98 -4.58 23.34
N THR A 445 8.86 -5.17 22.16
CA THR A 445 7.58 -5.46 21.51
C THR A 445 7.43 -6.95 21.20
N VAL A 446 6.19 -7.40 21.02
CA VAL A 446 5.84 -8.78 20.64
C VAL A 446 5.48 -8.80 19.15
N SER A 447 6.11 -9.72 18.42
CA SER A 447 5.96 -9.91 16.98
C SER A 447 5.45 -11.32 16.65
N GLU A 448 5.13 -11.57 15.38
CA GLU A 448 4.74 -12.91 14.91
C GLU A 448 5.87 -13.96 15.06
N ALA A 449 7.13 -13.53 15.19
CA ALA A 449 8.26 -14.44 15.42
C ALA A 449 8.20 -15.09 16.82
N ASP A 450 7.76 -14.33 17.82
CA ASP A 450 7.70 -14.74 19.23
C ASP A 450 6.59 -15.77 19.49
N PHE A 451 5.57 -15.83 18.62
CA PHE A 451 4.41 -16.72 18.78
C PHE A 451 4.79 -18.20 18.90
N ALA A 452 5.89 -18.62 18.26
CA ALA A 452 6.39 -19.99 18.33
C ALA A 452 6.94 -20.36 19.72
N GLU A 453 7.63 -19.43 20.38
CA GLU A 453 8.17 -19.62 21.73
C GLU A 453 7.06 -19.51 22.78
N LEU A 454 6.19 -18.50 22.65
CA LEU A 454 5.04 -18.33 23.53
C LEU A 454 4.09 -19.54 23.48
N ALA A 455 3.78 -20.06 22.29
CA ALA A 455 2.98 -21.27 22.13
C ALA A 455 3.67 -22.55 22.66
N LYS A 456 5.01 -22.56 22.79
CA LYS A 456 5.77 -23.66 23.42
C LYS A 456 5.69 -23.59 24.94
N SER A 457 5.86 -22.42 25.54
CA SER A 457 5.71 -22.21 26.99
C SER A 457 4.27 -22.47 27.44
N VAL A 458 3.27 -21.93 26.71
CA VAL A 458 1.85 -22.23 26.91
C VAL A 458 1.58 -23.74 26.96
N LYS A 459 2.15 -24.53 26.04
CA LYS A 459 2.02 -26.00 26.04
C LYS A 459 2.68 -26.67 27.24
N ALA A 460 3.76 -26.12 27.80
CA ALA A 460 4.38 -26.63 29.02
C ALA A 460 3.43 -26.46 30.23
N ILE A 461 2.79 -25.30 30.37
CA ILE A 461 1.86 -24.99 31.48
C ILE A 461 0.57 -25.81 31.38
N VAL A 462 0.06 -26.04 30.17
CA VAL A 462 -1.06 -26.98 29.92
C VAL A 462 -0.68 -28.41 30.33
N LYS A 463 0.56 -28.84 30.08
CA LYS A 463 1.05 -30.17 30.51
C LYS A 463 1.13 -30.30 32.04
N GLN A 464 1.41 -29.21 32.77
CA GLN A 464 1.44 -29.20 34.24
C GLN A 464 0.07 -29.36 34.90
N ARG A 465 -1.03 -29.04 34.18
CA ARG A 465 -2.42 -29.12 34.69
C ARG A 465 -2.67 -28.34 36.00
N GLN A 466 -2.07 -27.16 36.15
CA GLN A 466 -2.27 -26.29 37.30
C GLN A 466 -3.78 -26.02 37.53
N PRO A 467 -4.28 -26.05 38.78
CA PRO A 467 -5.67 -25.69 39.09
C PRO A 467 -5.90 -24.17 38.99
N PHE A 468 -7.16 -23.77 38.80
CA PHE A 468 -7.58 -22.38 38.99
C PHE A 468 -8.31 -22.24 40.34
N GLU A 469 -7.67 -21.58 41.29
CA GLU A 469 -8.20 -21.35 42.64
C GLU A 469 -8.81 -19.95 42.72
N ARG A 470 -10.09 -19.83 43.08
CA ARG A 470 -10.72 -18.53 43.35
C ARG A 470 -10.47 -18.13 44.81
N MET A 471 -10.05 -16.88 45.02
CA MET A 471 -9.87 -16.28 46.33
C MET A 471 -10.73 -15.01 46.42
N ASP A 472 -11.67 -14.94 47.35
CA ASP A 472 -12.36 -13.69 47.68
C ASP A 472 -11.59 -13.00 48.81
N VAL A 473 -11.21 -11.73 48.63
CA VAL A 473 -10.27 -11.00 49.49
C VAL A 473 -10.79 -9.62 49.88
N THR A 474 -10.14 -8.99 50.86
CA THR A 474 -10.37 -7.56 51.18
C THR A 474 -9.72 -6.67 50.11
N ARG A 475 -10.15 -5.41 50.03
CA ARG A 475 -9.63 -4.45 49.04
C ARG A 475 -8.21 -4.03 49.38
N GLU A 476 -7.92 -3.95 50.67
CA GLU A 476 -6.66 -3.52 51.26
C GLU A 476 -5.56 -4.54 50.94
N PHE A 477 -5.86 -5.84 51.13
CA PHE A 477 -4.97 -6.94 50.74
C PHE A 477 -4.76 -7.01 49.22
N ALA A 478 -5.80 -6.72 48.43
CA ALA A 478 -5.66 -6.69 46.98
C ALA A 478 -4.79 -5.51 46.48
N ASP A 479 -4.86 -4.35 47.13
CA ASP A 479 -4.05 -3.18 46.77
C ASP A 479 -2.57 -3.38 47.17
N GLU A 480 -2.31 -3.97 48.34
CA GLU A 480 -0.97 -4.39 48.77
C GLU A 480 -0.38 -5.44 47.81
N LEU A 481 -1.14 -6.49 47.47
CA LEU A 481 -0.70 -7.56 46.57
C LEU A 481 -0.38 -7.04 45.15
N PHE A 482 -1.09 -6.01 44.68
CA PHE A 482 -0.88 -5.40 43.36
C PHE A 482 -0.07 -4.09 43.40
N ALA A 483 0.64 -3.79 44.50
CA ALA A 483 1.46 -2.59 44.66
C ALA A 483 2.53 -2.40 43.56
N TYR A 484 2.92 -3.48 42.87
CA TYR A 484 3.88 -3.49 41.76
C TYR A 484 3.30 -3.08 40.39
N SER A 485 1.98 -2.89 40.26
CA SER A 485 1.31 -2.64 38.96
C SER A 485 0.19 -1.62 39.08
N ASP A 486 0.50 -0.39 38.69
CA ASP A 486 -0.40 0.76 38.69
C ASP A 486 -1.71 0.47 37.95
N PHE A 487 -1.63 -0.21 36.80
CA PHE A 487 -2.80 -0.71 36.05
C PHE A 487 -3.75 -1.54 36.91
N LYS A 488 -3.23 -2.46 37.74
CA LYS A 488 -4.05 -3.34 38.58
C LYS A 488 -4.68 -2.58 39.75
N ARG A 489 -3.97 -1.62 40.34
CA ARG A 489 -4.51 -0.72 41.37
C ARG A 489 -5.61 0.18 40.81
N GLU A 490 -5.40 0.72 39.61
CA GLU A 490 -6.39 1.55 38.91
C GLU A 490 -7.66 0.75 38.54
N MET A 491 -7.51 -0.48 38.03
CA MET A 491 -8.63 -1.42 37.84
C MET A 491 -9.34 -1.75 39.15
N LEU A 492 -8.61 -1.94 40.26
CA LEU A 492 -9.17 -2.19 41.58
C LEU A 492 -9.96 -0.99 42.10
N HIS A 493 -9.45 0.23 41.94
CA HIS A 493 -10.13 1.48 42.31
C HIS A 493 -11.41 1.73 41.51
N LYS A 494 -11.47 1.29 40.24
CA LYS A 494 -12.69 1.36 39.40
C LYS A 494 -13.80 0.38 39.81
N ILE A 495 -13.52 -0.63 40.63
CA ILE A 495 -14.55 -1.51 41.21
C ILE A 495 -15.28 -0.78 42.36
N PRO A 496 -16.62 -0.73 42.42
CA PRO A 496 -17.37 -0.09 43.50
C PRO A 496 -16.99 -0.60 44.90
N ARG A 497 -16.96 0.29 45.90
CA ARG A 497 -16.53 -0.04 47.28
C ARG A 497 -17.34 -1.15 47.97
N HIS A 498 -18.59 -1.39 47.54
CA HIS A 498 -19.48 -2.41 48.09
C HIS A 498 -19.36 -3.79 47.41
N GLU A 499 -18.62 -3.90 46.29
CA GLU A 499 -18.37 -5.19 45.65
C GLU A 499 -17.25 -5.97 46.33
N LYS A 500 -17.41 -7.29 46.43
CA LYS A 500 -16.34 -8.20 46.86
C LYS A 500 -15.24 -8.29 45.80
N ILE A 501 -13.98 -8.20 46.22
CA ILE A 501 -12.84 -8.39 45.33
C ILE A 501 -12.55 -9.89 45.19
N SER A 502 -12.60 -10.41 43.97
CA SER A 502 -12.24 -11.79 43.66
C SER A 502 -10.97 -11.86 42.81
N LEU A 503 -10.02 -12.66 43.26
CA LEU A 503 -8.79 -13.01 42.56
C LEU A 503 -8.87 -14.46 42.07
N TYR A 504 -8.10 -14.77 41.03
CA TYR A 504 -7.86 -16.15 40.60
C TYR A 504 -6.37 -16.44 40.59
N ARG A 505 -5.98 -17.52 41.28
CA ARG A 505 -4.62 -18.06 41.27
C ARG A 505 -4.51 -19.21 40.25
N CYS A 506 -3.39 -19.25 39.55
CA CYS A 506 -2.99 -20.36 38.67
C CYS A 506 -1.48 -20.57 38.82
N GLY A 507 -1.08 -21.53 39.66
CA GLY A 507 0.32 -21.77 40.00
C GLY A 507 0.97 -20.53 40.65
N PRO A 508 2.00 -19.92 40.02
CA PRO A 508 2.64 -18.70 40.53
C PRO A 508 1.84 -17.41 40.24
N LEU A 509 0.93 -17.41 39.25
CA LEU A 509 0.14 -16.22 38.93
C LEU A 509 -1.01 -16.05 39.92
N ILE A 510 -1.23 -14.82 40.39
CA ILE A 510 -2.50 -14.35 40.97
C ILE A 510 -2.96 -13.15 40.15
N ASP A 511 -4.24 -13.09 39.78
CA ASP A 511 -4.75 -12.06 38.88
C ASP A 511 -6.18 -11.61 39.24
N LEU A 512 -6.45 -10.32 39.03
CA LEU A 512 -7.74 -9.67 39.29
C LEU A 512 -8.75 -10.06 38.21
N CYS A 513 -9.77 -10.85 38.58
CA CYS A 513 -10.84 -11.26 37.67
C CYS A 513 -12.12 -11.66 38.40
N ARG A 514 -13.29 -11.24 37.89
CA ARG A 514 -14.60 -11.73 38.36
C ARG A 514 -14.89 -13.20 37.98
N GLY A 515 -14.17 -13.76 37.01
CA GLY A 515 -14.37 -15.13 36.51
C GLY A 515 -15.77 -15.41 35.92
N PRO A 516 -16.21 -16.67 35.80
CA PRO A 516 -15.50 -17.91 36.17
C PRO A 516 -14.38 -18.29 35.19
N HIS A 517 -13.54 -19.23 35.63
CA HIS A 517 -12.45 -19.90 34.89
C HIS A 517 -12.77 -21.40 34.67
N VAL A 518 -11.93 -22.13 33.93
CA VAL A 518 -12.01 -23.62 33.86
C VAL A 518 -11.32 -24.24 35.09
N PRO A 519 -11.62 -25.50 35.48
CA PRO A 519 -10.99 -26.13 36.64
C PRO A 519 -9.45 -26.20 36.64
N HIS A 520 -8.81 -26.51 35.50
CA HIS A 520 -7.35 -26.61 35.40
C HIS A 520 -6.82 -26.33 33.98
N THR A 521 -5.55 -25.91 33.86
CA THR A 521 -4.91 -25.54 32.59
C THR A 521 -4.94 -26.64 31.52
N GLY A 522 -4.97 -27.92 31.94
CA GLY A 522 -5.00 -29.08 31.03
C GLY A 522 -6.20 -29.16 30.07
N ILE A 523 -7.27 -28.39 30.30
CA ILE A 523 -8.43 -28.30 29.39
C ILE A 523 -8.11 -27.48 28.12
N LEU A 524 -7.06 -26.66 28.17
CA LEU A 524 -6.72 -25.65 27.17
C LEU A 524 -5.81 -26.22 26.06
N SER A 525 -5.88 -27.53 25.81
CA SER A 525 -4.97 -28.27 24.93
C SER A 525 -5.02 -27.86 23.47
N ALA A 526 -6.13 -27.26 23.02
CA ALA A 526 -6.25 -26.63 21.72
C ALA A 526 -6.25 -25.10 21.90
N PHE A 527 -5.10 -24.49 21.66
CA PHE A 527 -4.85 -23.06 21.75
C PHE A 527 -3.97 -22.58 20.60
N ALA A 528 -4.18 -21.34 20.13
CA ALA A 528 -3.29 -20.64 19.22
C ALA A 528 -3.25 -19.13 19.53
N ILE A 529 -2.05 -18.54 19.39
CA ILE A 529 -1.87 -17.09 19.29
C ILE A 529 -2.21 -16.69 17.84
N THR A 530 -2.93 -15.59 17.65
CA THR A 530 -3.55 -15.27 16.36
C THR A 530 -2.99 -14.00 15.70
N ARG A 531 -2.69 -12.97 16.49
CA ARG A 531 -2.06 -11.70 16.06
C ARG A 531 -1.54 -10.93 17.28
N CYS A 532 -0.68 -9.96 17.03
CA CYS A 532 -0.25 -8.93 17.98
C CYS A 532 -0.60 -7.54 17.43
N GLY A 533 -0.68 -6.55 18.31
CA GLY A 533 -0.90 -5.15 17.98
C GLY A 533 -0.63 -4.26 19.19
N ALA A 534 -0.75 -2.95 19.03
CA ALA A 534 -0.64 -1.99 20.13
C ALA A 534 -2.01 -1.45 20.55
N SER A 535 -2.06 -0.89 21.75
CA SER A 535 -3.18 -0.14 22.34
C SER A 535 -2.62 0.91 23.29
N HIS A 536 -3.47 1.79 23.83
CA HIS A 536 -3.09 2.77 24.84
C HIS A 536 -3.91 2.59 26.11
N TRP A 537 -3.31 2.85 27.27
CA TRP A 537 -4.00 2.89 28.56
C TRP A 537 -4.39 4.33 28.91
N GLU A 538 -5.67 4.66 28.77
CA GLU A 538 -6.26 5.99 29.05
C GLU A 538 -5.36 7.14 28.56
N ASP A 539 -4.93 7.01 27.30
CA ASP A 539 -4.10 7.94 26.52
C ASP A 539 -2.73 8.31 27.13
N LYS A 540 -2.25 7.53 28.12
CA LYS A 540 -0.94 7.69 28.76
C LYS A 540 0.14 6.78 28.16
N GLU A 541 -0.06 5.46 28.28
CA GLU A 541 1.01 4.47 28.01
C GLU A 541 0.67 3.52 26.86
N LEU A 542 1.69 3.23 26.03
CA LEU A 542 1.61 2.29 24.92
C LEU A 542 1.70 0.83 25.43
N LEU A 543 0.60 0.09 25.29
CA LEU A 543 0.50 -1.30 25.67
C LEU A 543 0.66 -2.24 24.46
N GLN A 544 1.24 -3.41 24.70
CA GLN A 544 1.29 -4.50 23.74
C GLN A 544 0.07 -5.41 23.94
N ARG A 545 -0.79 -5.52 22.92
CA ARG A 545 -1.97 -6.38 22.90
C ARG A 545 -1.72 -7.66 22.09
N VAL A 546 -1.78 -8.82 22.75
CA VAL A 546 -1.62 -10.15 22.14
C VAL A 546 -2.99 -10.84 22.06
N TYR A 547 -3.38 -11.34 20.89
CA TYR A 547 -4.66 -12.01 20.66
C TYR A 547 -4.50 -13.53 20.64
N GLY A 548 -5.44 -14.25 21.24
CA GLY A 548 -5.43 -15.71 21.34
C GLY A 548 -6.81 -16.33 21.19
N ILE A 549 -6.85 -17.60 20.80
CA ILE A 549 -8.07 -18.40 20.71
C ILE A 549 -7.84 -19.80 21.28
N SER A 550 -8.88 -20.36 21.91
CA SER A 550 -8.87 -21.74 22.43
C SER A 550 -10.21 -22.42 22.16
N PHE A 551 -10.16 -23.73 21.93
CA PHE A 551 -11.33 -24.58 21.68
C PHE A 551 -11.30 -25.81 22.60
N PRO A 552 -12.45 -26.44 22.90
CA PRO A 552 -12.51 -27.71 23.62
C PRO A 552 -11.84 -28.90 22.92
N SER A 553 -11.48 -28.80 21.63
CA SER A 553 -10.76 -29.86 20.92
C SER A 553 -9.91 -29.35 19.75
N SER A 554 -8.81 -30.05 19.47
CA SER A 554 -7.90 -29.70 18.37
C SER A 554 -8.56 -29.81 16.99
N ALA A 555 -9.59 -30.64 16.84
CA ALA A 555 -10.36 -30.71 15.61
C ALA A 555 -11.07 -29.39 15.30
N GLN A 556 -11.63 -28.71 16.31
CA GLN A 556 -12.28 -27.40 16.16
C GLN A 556 -11.27 -26.27 15.93
N LEU A 557 -10.07 -26.36 16.54
CA LEU A 557 -8.98 -25.42 16.23
C LEU A 557 -8.50 -25.57 14.79
N ASN A 558 -8.35 -26.80 14.28
CA ASN A 558 -7.95 -27.06 12.90
C ASN A 558 -9.04 -26.64 11.90
N GLU A 559 -10.32 -26.88 12.21
CA GLU A 559 -11.49 -26.37 11.46
C GLU A 559 -11.44 -24.83 11.37
N TRP A 560 -11.25 -24.15 12.50
CA TRP A 560 -11.14 -22.70 12.56
C TRP A 560 -9.90 -22.17 11.80
N GLN A 561 -8.74 -22.81 11.95
CA GLN A 561 -7.52 -22.43 11.22
C GLN A 561 -7.68 -22.57 9.71
N ALA A 562 -8.32 -23.64 9.23
CA ALA A 562 -8.62 -23.82 7.81
C ALA A 562 -9.56 -22.71 7.29
N LEU A 563 -10.57 -22.32 8.08
CA LEU A 563 -11.43 -21.18 7.76
C LEU A 563 -10.65 -19.85 7.75
N GLN A 564 -9.71 -19.62 8.66
CA GLN A 564 -8.86 -18.43 8.64
C GLN A 564 -7.92 -18.38 7.43
N GLU A 565 -7.37 -19.51 6.98
CA GLU A 565 -6.52 -19.55 5.78
C GLU A 565 -7.33 -19.36 4.48
N GLU A 566 -8.57 -19.86 4.41
CA GLU A 566 -9.48 -19.50 3.33
C GLU A 566 -9.92 -18.03 3.40
N ALA A 567 -10.09 -17.46 4.60
CA ALA A 567 -10.41 -16.06 4.79
C ALA A 567 -9.28 -15.13 4.32
N LYS A 568 -8.03 -15.42 4.70
CA LYS A 568 -6.83 -14.68 4.23
C LYS A 568 -6.68 -14.66 2.71
N LYS A 569 -7.12 -15.71 2.00
CA LYS A 569 -7.10 -15.77 0.53
C LYS A 569 -8.16 -14.85 -0.12
N ARG A 570 -9.25 -14.56 0.59
CA ARG A 570 -10.35 -13.69 0.14
C ARG A 570 -10.18 -12.22 0.52
N ASP A 571 -9.31 -11.92 1.48
CA ASP A 571 -9.01 -10.57 1.97
C ASP A 571 -8.88 -9.56 0.83
N HIS A 572 -9.68 -8.49 0.90
CA HIS A 572 -9.81 -7.53 -0.20
C HIS A 572 -8.48 -6.85 -0.57
N ARG A 573 -7.50 -6.79 0.34
CA ARG A 573 -6.17 -6.21 0.11
C ARG A 573 -5.30 -7.16 -0.72
N VAL A 574 -5.43 -8.47 -0.51
CA VAL A 574 -4.74 -9.52 -1.27
C VAL A 574 -5.34 -9.62 -2.67
N VAL A 575 -6.66 -9.73 -2.76
CA VAL A 575 -7.39 -9.88 -4.04
C VAL A 575 -7.38 -8.58 -4.84
N GLY A 576 -7.53 -7.42 -4.19
CA GLY A 576 -7.45 -6.11 -4.84
C GLY A 576 -6.08 -5.84 -5.46
N LYS A 577 -5.00 -6.29 -4.80
CA LYS A 577 -3.65 -6.24 -5.36
C LYS A 577 -3.46 -7.23 -6.53
N SER A 578 -3.98 -8.45 -6.43
CA SER A 578 -3.81 -9.46 -7.49
C SER A 578 -4.60 -9.15 -8.77
N GLN A 579 -5.78 -8.51 -8.64
CA GLN A 579 -6.61 -8.08 -9.76
C GLN A 579 -6.33 -6.64 -10.24
N GLN A 580 -5.41 -5.93 -9.60
CA GLN A 580 -5.05 -4.53 -9.91
C GLN A 580 -6.23 -3.56 -9.80
N LEU A 581 -6.97 -3.64 -8.69
CA LEU A 581 -8.16 -2.83 -8.44
C LEU A 581 -7.83 -1.47 -7.79
N PHE A 582 -6.96 -1.48 -6.78
CA PHE A 582 -6.58 -0.27 -6.05
C PHE A 582 -5.16 -0.39 -5.49
N MET A 583 -4.59 0.76 -5.11
CA MET A 583 -3.38 0.85 -4.28
C MET A 583 -3.52 1.96 -3.24
N PHE A 584 -2.62 1.96 -2.26
CA PHE A 584 -2.45 3.04 -1.28
C PHE A 584 -1.02 3.57 -1.37
N HIS A 585 -0.81 4.83 -1.03
CA HIS A 585 0.51 5.47 -1.08
C HIS A 585 0.78 6.27 0.21
N PRO A 586 1.99 6.24 0.80
CA PRO A 586 2.28 6.95 2.06
C PRO A 586 2.04 8.46 2.04
N LEU A 587 2.05 9.10 0.86
CA LEU A 587 1.74 10.53 0.69
C LEU A 587 0.23 10.86 0.83
N SER A 588 -0.65 9.85 0.90
CA SER A 588 -2.06 10.05 1.24
C SER A 588 -2.55 8.80 2.00
N PRO A 589 -2.17 8.65 3.28
CA PRO A 589 -2.52 7.46 4.06
C PRO A 589 -4.03 7.37 4.21
N GLY A 590 -4.59 6.16 4.06
CA GLY A 590 -6.04 5.96 4.11
C GLY A 590 -6.82 6.48 2.89
N SER A 591 -6.17 7.03 1.86
CA SER A 591 -6.81 7.40 0.60
C SER A 591 -6.55 6.35 -0.48
N ALA A 592 -7.61 5.75 -1.01
CA ALA A 592 -7.51 4.74 -2.06
C ALA A 592 -7.24 5.37 -3.44
N PHE A 593 -6.21 4.89 -4.13
CA PHE A 593 -5.99 5.13 -5.55
C PHE A 593 -6.65 4.01 -6.32
N PHE A 594 -7.84 4.26 -6.89
CA PHE A 594 -8.49 3.30 -7.77
C PHE A 594 -7.72 3.18 -9.09
N LEU A 595 -7.28 1.96 -9.40
CA LEU A 595 -6.65 1.59 -10.66
C LEU A 595 -7.75 1.29 -11.69
N PRO A 596 -7.46 1.28 -13.01
CA PRO A 596 -8.51 1.20 -14.05
C PRO A 596 -9.54 0.08 -13.85
N HIS A 597 -9.11 -1.11 -13.36
CA HIS A 597 -10.04 -2.20 -13.06
C HIS A 597 -10.89 -1.93 -11.82
N GLY A 598 -10.38 -1.28 -10.78
CA GLY A 598 -11.21 -0.86 -9.64
C GLY A 598 -12.17 0.27 -10.00
N THR A 599 -11.74 1.23 -10.83
CA THR A 599 -12.61 2.31 -11.34
C THR A 599 -13.78 1.74 -12.16
N ARG A 600 -13.57 0.67 -12.95
CA ARG A 600 -14.65 -0.08 -13.62
C ARG A 600 -15.70 -0.59 -12.61
N VAL A 601 -15.30 -1.09 -11.43
CA VAL A 601 -16.22 -1.55 -10.37
C VAL A 601 -16.90 -0.38 -9.65
N PHE A 602 -16.12 0.62 -9.24
CA PHE A 602 -16.61 1.82 -8.55
C PHE A 602 -17.70 2.53 -9.36
N ASN A 603 -17.45 2.79 -10.64
CA ASN A 603 -18.40 3.47 -11.52
C ASN A 603 -19.68 2.64 -11.73
N LYS A 604 -19.60 1.31 -11.72
CA LYS A 604 -20.76 0.41 -11.82
C LYS A 604 -21.61 0.41 -10.55
N LEU A 605 -20.99 0.45 -9.37
CA LEU A 605 -21.71 0.59 -8.09
C LEU A 605 -22.40 1.96 -7.99
N ALA A 606 -21.68 3.05 -8.30
CA ALA A 606 -22.23 4.39 -8.28
C ALA A 606 -23.34 4.59 -9.33
N GLY A 607 -23.15 4.08 -10.55
CA GLY A 607 -24.16 4.12 -11.61
C GLY A 607 -25.42 3.35 -11.25
N PHE A 608 -25.28 2.12 -10.72
CA PHE A 608 -26.42 1.32 -10.26
C PHE A 608 -27.27 2.07 -9.21
N ILE A 609 -26.64 2.67 -8.17
CA ILE A 609 -27.41 3.41 -7.17
C ILE A 609 -28.03 4.69 -7.75
N ARG A 610 -27.35 5.41 -8.66
CA ARG A 610 -27.95 6.55 -9.39
C ARG A 610 -29.16 6.15 -10.23
N ASP A 611 -29.18 4.94 -10.79
CA ASP A 611 -30.35 4.42 -11.49
C ASP A 611 -31.50 4.13 -10.52
N GLU A 612 -31.20 3.54 -9.36
CA GLU A 612 -32.19 3.30 -8.31
C GLU A 612 -32.72 4.60 -7.66
N TYR A 613 -31.89 5.65 -7.57
CA TYR A 613 -32.27 7.01 -7.12
C TYR A 613 -33.27 7.66 -8.07
N ARG A 614 -32.98 7.68 -9.37
CA ARG A 614 -33.89 8.22 -10.40
C ARG A 614 -35.24 7.50 -10.44
N ARG A 615 -35.27 6.19 -10.16
CA ARG A 615 -36.51 5.40 -10.05
C ARG A 615 -37.32 5.66 -8.77
N ARG A 616 -36.78 6.36 -7.77
CA ARG A 616 -37.41 6.61 -6.45
C ARG A 616 -37.58 8.10 -6.13
N GLY A 617 -37.44 8.98 -7.13
CA GLY A 617 -37.61 10.43 -6.93
C GLY A 617 -36.59 11.00 -5.94
N TYR A 618 -35.31 10.68 -6.14
CA TYR A 618 -34.17 11.33 -5.51
C TYR A 618 -33.47 12.25 -6.53
N ASP A 619 -33.28 13.51 -6.13
CA ASP A 619 -32.53 14.51 -6.89
C ASP A 619 -31.06 14.46 -6.49
N GLU A 620 -30.17 14.23 -7.45
CA GLU A 620 -28.72 14.24 -7.19
C GLU A 620 -28.18 15.68 -7.23
N VAL A 621 -27.59 16.10 -6.11
CA VAL A 621 -26.95 17.40 -5.91
C VAL A 621 -25.45 17.22 -5.68
N ILE A 622 -24.68 18.29 -5.88
CA ILE A 622 -23.24 18.31 -5.61
C ILE A 622 -22.96 19.49 -4.69
N THR A 623 -22.63 19.21 -3.42
CA THR A 623 -22.29 20.25 -2.44
C THR A 623 -20.76 20.43 -2.31
N PRO A 624 -20.25 21.63 -1.99
CA PRO A 624 -18.81 21.89 -1.83
C PRO A 624 -18.06 20.90 -0.94
N LEU A 625 -16.76 20.72 -1.20
CA LEU A 625 -15.91 19.84 -0.37
C LEU A 625 -15.36 20.53 0.89
N ILE A 626 -15.29 21.87 0.89
CA ILE A 626 -14.72 22.72 1.93
C ILE A 626 -15.77 23.76 2.32
N PHE A 627 -15.98 23.96 3.61
CA PHE A 627 -16.86 24.99 4.18
C PHE A 627 -16.20 25.72 5.35
N LYS A 628 -16.64 26.95 5.65
CA LYS A 628 -16.23 27.67 6.86
C LYS A 628 -16.57 26.88 8.13
N LYS A 629 -15.77 27.10 9.18
CA LYS A 629 -15.95 26.59 10.56
C LYS A 629 -17.37 26.78 11.07
N ASP A 630 -17.98 27.91 10.75
CA ASP A 630 -19.33 28.32 11.17
C ASP A 630 -20.39 27.27 10.84
N LEU A 631 -20.32 26.65 9.65
CA LEU A 631 -21.27 25.60 9.24
C LEU A 631 -21.22 24.38 10.18
N TRP A 632 -20.02 24.05 10.66
CA TRP A 632 -19.79 22.95 11.58
C TRP A 632 -20.20 23.33 13.01
N ALA A 633 -20.08 24.60 13.38
CA ALA A 633 -20.56 25.13 14.66
C ALA A 633 -22.11 25.15 14.73
N THR A 634 -22.78 25.72 13.72
CA THR A 634 -24.25 25.73 13.57
C THR A 634 -24.81 24.31 13.58
N SER A 635 -24.21 23.40 12.81
CA SER A 635 -24.67 22.01 12.74
C SER A 635 -24.37 21.16 13.99
N GLY A 636 -23.71 21.71 15.03
CA GLY A 636 -23.33 20.95 16.23
C GLY A 636 -22.21 19.93 16.02
N HIS A 637 -21.59 19.90 14.83
CA HIS A 637 -20.55 18.94 14.48
C HIS A 637 -19.15 19.38 14.95
N LEU A 638 -18.90 20.68 15.11
CA LEU A 638 -17.63 21.18 15.64
C LEU A 638 -17.41 20.72 17.10
N GLN A 639 -18.49 20.61 17.88
CA GLN A 639 -18.45 20.21 19.28
C GLN A 639 -18.32 18.69 19.46
N ASN A 640 -18.79 17.90 18.49
CA ASN A 640 -18.91 16.43 18.60
C ASN A 640 -18.00 15.64 17.63
N TYR A 641 -17.35 16.30 16.67
CA TYR A 641 -16.67 15.64 15.54
C TYR A 641 -15.35 16.31 15.11
N HIS A 642 -14.90 17.39 15.77
CA HIS A 642 -13.73 18.18 15.35
C HIS A 642 -12.42 17.37 15.24
N GLU A 643 -12.16 16.43 16.15
CA GLU A 643 -10.96 15.58 16.09
C GLU A 643 -10.94 14.65 14.86
N ASP A 644 -12.13 14.22 14.44
CA ASP A 644 -12.40 13.41 13.24
C ASP A 644 -12.47 14.24 11.95
N MET A 645 -12.23 15.57 12.01
CA MET A 645 -12.28 16.46 10.85
C MET A 645 -10.88 16.91 10.39
N PHE A 646 -10.78 17.22 9.09
CA PHE A 646 -9.60 17.89 8.55
C PHE A 646 -9.88 19.40 8.43
N MET A 647 -9.37 20.16 9.39
CA MET A 647 -9.37 21.62 9.35
C MET A 647 -8.23 22.16 8.47
N VAL A 648 -8.49 23.25 7.76
CA VAL A 648 -7.53 23.96 6.89
C VAL A 648 -7.71 25.48 7.06
N THR A 649 -6.61 26.23 7.01
CA THR A 649 -6.59 27.69 7.11
C THR A 649 -6.41 28.35 5.75
N GLN A 650 -6.80 29.62 5.63
CA GLN A 650 -6.54 30.41 4.43
C GLN A 650 -5.03 30.61 4.20
N GLY A 651 -4.55 30.23 3.00
CA GLY A 651 -3.12 30.32 2.64
C GLY A 651 -2.64 31.70 2.16
N ILE A 652 -3.50 32.72 2.20
CA ILE A 652 -3.16 34.11 1.93
C ILE A 652 -3.22 34.86 3.25
N ALA A 653 -2.05 35.06 3.87
CA ALA A 653 -1.83 36.18 4.78
C ALA A 653 -1.41 37.38 3.93
N ASP A 654 -2.05 38.54 4.12
CA ASP A 654 -1.56 39.78 3.51
C ASP A 654 -0.21 40.14 4.12
N ASN A 655 0.74 40.57 3.27
CA ASN A 655 2.11 40.87 3.67
C ASN A 655 2.22 42.22 4.40
N SER A 656 1.67 42.33 5.61
CA SER A 656 1.78 43.50 6.46
C SER A 656 1.89 43.23 7.97
N MET A 657 2.31 42.02 8.39
CA MET A 657 2.91 41.82 9.71
C MET A 657 3.98 40.71 9.71
N THR A 658 5.24 41.11 9.52
CA THR A 658 6.40 40.23 9.72
C THR A 658 6.77 40.20 11.19
N GLN A 659 6.31 39.20 11.95
CA GLN A 659 6.96 38.85 13.21
C GLN A 659 6.92 37.35 13.51
N CYS A 660 8.08 36.83 13.92
CA CYS A 660 8.33 35.42 14.13
C CYS A 660 7.85 35.01 15.53
N HIS A 661 7.13 33.89 15.62
CA HIS A 661 6.89 33.20 16.89
C HIS A 661 7.15 31.69 16.74
N GLU A 662 8.44 31.34 16.69
CA GLU A 662 8.87 30.23 17.54
C GLU A 662 8.89 30.77 18.98
N HIS A 663 8.21 30.06 19.90
CA HIS A 663 8.55 29.87 21.32
C HIS A 663 7.29 29.46 22.09
N LEU A 664 7.22 28.18 22.47
CA LEU A 664 6.40 27.73 23.60
C LEU A 664 7.34 27.43 24.76
N HIS A 665 7.37 28.32 25.75
CA HIS A 665 7.91 28.07 27.08
C HIS A 665 7.03 28.79 28.10
N GLU A 666 6.59 28.07 29.12
CA GLU A 666 5.91 28.64 30.29
C GLU A 666 6.94 29.13 31.32
N SER A 667 6.82 30.38 31.78
CA SER A 667 7.19 30.80 33.14
C SER A 667 6.84 32.27 33.42
N ASP A 668 6.39 32.52 34.66
CA ASP A 668 6.55 33.74 35.47
C ASP A 668 6.05 35.12 34.97
N ALA A 669 4.83 35.44 35.43
CA ALA A 669 4.52 36.53 36.36
C ALA A 669 5.08 37.97 36.18
N THR A 670 4.14 38.93 36.33
CA THR A 670 4.36 40.34 36.71
C THR A 670 5.13 41.28 35.76
N THR A 671 4.41 41.92 34.84
CA THR A 671 4.41 43.39 34.76
C THR A 671 3.08 43.94 34.24
N THR A 672 2.65 45.09 34.75
CA THR A 672 1.43 45.79 34.29
C THR A 672 1.78 46.93 33.35
N HIS A 673 1.38 46.84 32.07
CA HIS A 673 1.23 48.01 31.21
C HIS A 673 -0.01 47.88 30.33
N SER A 674 -0.85 48.91 30.34
CA SER A 674 -2.10 48.96 29.60
C SER A 674 -1.93 49.66 28.24
N HIS A 675 -2.02 48.90 27.16
CA HIS A 675 -2.27 49.43 25.81
C HIS A 675 -3.49 48.75 25.19
N HIS A 676 -4.13 49.44 24.25
CA HIS A 676 -5.37 49.00 23.61
C HIS A 676 -5.07 47.98 22.50
N ASP A 677 -5.01 46.71 22.86
CA ASP A 677 -5.04 45.63 21.88
C ASP A 677 -6.48 45.39 21.41
N SER A 678 -6.76 45.76 20.15
CA SER A 678 -7.84 45.12 19.40
C SER A 678 -7.45 43.67 19.14
N PRO A 679 -8.36 42.69 19.25
CA PRO A 679 -8.02 41.29 19.00
C PRO A 679 -7.51 41.10 17.56
N PRO A 680 -6.50 40.24 17.33
CA PRO A 680 -6.04 39.93 15.99
C PRO A 680 -7.19 39.35 15.17
N ALA A 681 -7.32 39.75 13.91
CA ALA A 681 -8.40 39.29 13.04
C ALA A 681 -8.40 37.76 12.95
N GLU A 682 -9.53 37.12 13.27
CA GLU A 682 -9.63 35.66 13.28
C GLU A 682 -9.36 35.12 11.87
N VAL A 683 -8.27 34.36 11.73
CA VAL A 683 -7.88 33.76 10.45
C VAL A 683 -8.96 32.76 10.05
N ASP A 684 -9.60 33.00 8.91
CA ASP A 684 -10.73 32.23 8.42
C ASP A 684 -10.42 30.72 8.39
N GLN A 685 -11.06 29.97 9.28
CA GLN A 685 -10.89 28.52 9.43
C GLN A 685 -11.94 27.79 8.60
N PHE A 686 -11.51 26.78 7.85
CA PHE A 686 -12.36 25.94 7.03
C PHE A 686 -12.20 24.47 7.42
N GLY A 687 -13.19 23.64 7.09
CA GLY A 687 -13.13 22.18 7.25
C GLY A 687 -13.50 21.46 5.96
N LEU A 688 -12.78 20.38 5.64
CA LEU A 688 -13.22 19.40 4.64
C LEU A 688 -14.43 18.63 5.18
N LYS A 689 -15.47 18.43 4.35
CA LYS A 689 -16.74 17.84 4.83
C LYS A 689 -16.60 16.37 5.30
N PRO A 690 -17.01 16.03 6.54
CA PRO A 690 -17.05 14.64 7.04
C PRO A 690 -18.36 13.90 6.68
N MET A 691 -19.37 14.65 6.23
CA MET A 691 -20.70 14.20 5.78
C MET A 691 -21.38 15.33 4.96
N ASN A 692 -22.41 15.02 4.17
CA ASN A 692 -23.05 16.02 3.31
C ASN A 692 -24.20 16.78 3.99
N CYS A 693 -24.73 16.30 5.13
CA CYS A 693 -25.98 16.76 5.74
C CYS A 693 -26.09 18.29 5.92
N PRO A 694 -25.10 19.00 6.50
CA PRO A 694 -25.15 20.46 6.64
C PRO A 694 -25.22 21.20 5.29
N GLY A 695 -24.56 20.66 4.24
CA GLY A 695 -24.66 21.18 2.89
C GLY A 695 -26.05 20.99 2.28
N HIS A 696 -26.72 19.86 2.56
CA HIS A 696 -28.10 19.62 2.11
C HIS A 696 -29.10 20.54 2.84
N CYS A 697 -28.84 20.90 4.09
CA CYS A 697 -29.64 21.88 4.83
C CYS A 697 -29.55 23.28 4.20
N LEU A 698 -28.34 23.71 3.77
CA LEU A 698 -28.18 24.93 2.98
C LEU A 698 -28.93 24.86 1.65
N VAL A 699 -28.84 23.73 0.91
CA VAL A 699 -29.58 23.58 -0.36
C VAL A 699 -31.10 23.65 -0.12
N PHE A 700 -31.62 23.02 0.92
CA PHE A 700 -33.04 23.09 1.27
C PHE A 700 -33.49 24.51 1.66
N ARG A 701 -32.66 25.27 2.39
CA ARG A 701 -33.02 26.61 2.87
C ARG A 701 -32.89 27.70 1.81
N GLU A 702 -31.78 27.69 1.07
CA GLU A 702 -31.39 28.81 0.20
C GLU A 702 -31.86 28.67 -1.25
N ALA A 703 -32.06 27.44 -1.76
CA ALA A 703 -32.33 27.25 -3.19
C ALA A 703 -33.78 27.59 -3.59
N ARG A 704 -34.76 27.29 -2.72
CA ARG A 704 -36.18 27.66 -2.87
C ARG A 704 -36.94 27.48 -1.57
N LYS A 705 -38.07 28.16 -1.43
CA LYS A 705 -39.09 27.80 -0.43
C LYS A 705 -39.84 26.54 -0.88
N TYR A 706 -40.38 25.81 0.09
CA TYR A 706 -41.11 24.56 -0.10
C TYR A 706 -42.49 24.61 0.56
N SER A 707 -43.52 24.11 -0.12
CA SER A 707 -44.83 23.83 0.49
C SER A 707 -44.90 22.39 0.99
N TYR A 708 -45.78 22.12 1.97
CA TYR A 708 -46.12 20.77 2.45
C TYR A 708 -46.51 19.80 1.32
N ARG A 709 -47.01 20.32 0.18
CA ARG A 709 -47.38 19.55 -1.03
C ARG A 709 -46.19 19.03 -1.84
N GLU A 710 -45.01 19.58 -1.61
CA GLU A 710 -43.77 19.22 -2.30
C GLU A 710 -42.88 18.28 -1.48
N LEU A 711 -43.18 18.14 -0.19
CA LEU A 711 -42.56 17.14 0.67
C LEU A 711 -43.18 15.76 0.39
N PRO A 712 -42.39 14.66 0.37
CA PRO A 712 -40.99 14.59 0.78
C PRO A 712 -39.99 14.95 -0.34
N VAL A 713 -39.00 15.78 0.01
CA VAL A 713 -37.89 16.20 -0.88
C VAL A 713 -36.67 15.33 -0.57
N ARG A 714 -36.07 14.68 -1.58
CA ARG A 714 -35.02 13.68 -1.39
C ARG A 714 -33.72 14.08 -2.10
N LEU A 715 -32.78 14.68 -1.37
CA LEU A 715 -31.50 15.15 -1.92
C LEU A 715 -30.38 14.14 -1.69
N ALA A 716 -29.70 13.70 -2.75
CA ALA A 716 -28.58 12.75 -2.71
C ALA A 716 -27.25 13.36 -3.18
N ASP A 717 -26.11 13.02 -2.58
CA ASP A 717 -24.78 13.55 -2.98
C ASP A 717 -23.70 12.44 -2.88
N PHE A 718 -23.00 12.22 -4.00
CA PHE A 718 -21.91 11.24 -4.16
C PHE A 718 -20.49 11.84 -4.00
N SER A 719 -20.40 13.09 -3.52
CA SER A 719 -19.14 13.80 -3.26
C SER A 719 -18.19 13.04 -2.34
N ALA A 720 -16.90 13.34 -2.47
CA ALA A 720 -15.88 12.81 -1.57
C ALA A 720 -15.99 13.40 -0.16
N LEU A 721 -16.17 12.53 0.83
CA LEU A 721 -16.16 12.84 2.25
C LEU A 721 -14.79 12.53 2.86
N HIS A 722 -14.41 13.30 3.89
CA HIS A 722 -13.10 13.23 4.51
C HIS A 722 -13.19 13.17 6.04
N ARG A 723 -12.57 12.16 6.66
CA ARG A 723 -12.50 12.02 8.14
C ARG A 723 -11.06 11.72 8.57
N ASN A 724 -10.61 12.31 9.67
CA ASN A 724 -9.25 12.25 10.19
C ASN A 724 -8.93 10.93 10.94
N GLU A 725 -9.53 9.82 10.47
CA GLU A 725 -9.38 8.46 10.98
C GLU A 725 -7.96 8.14 11.45
N ALA A 726 -7.81 7.71 12.71
CA ALA A 726 -6.52 7.45 13.33
C ALA A 726 -5.64 6.50 12.48
N SER A 727 -4.36 6.82 12.31
CA SER A 727 -3.47 6.15 11.34
C SER A 727 -3.37 4.63 11.53
N GLY A 728 -3.40 4.15 12.79
CA GLY A 728 -3.41 2.72 13.12
C GLY A 728 -4.75 2.00 12.90
N ALA A 729 -5.85 2.73 12.70
CA ALA A 729 -7.18 2.16 12.41
C ALA A 729 -7.44 1.95 10.91
N LEU A 730 -6.56 2.47 10.03
CA LEU A 730 -6.72 2.42 8.58
C LEU A 730 -6.52 0.99 8.05
N THR A 731 -7.57 0.42 7.44
CA THR A 731 -7.58 -0.98 7.01
C THR A 731 -8.07 -1.14 5.59
N GLY A 732 -7.16 -1.06 4.62
CA GLY A 732 -7.49 -1.24 3.21
C GLY A 732 -8.63 -0.34 2.77
N LEU A 733 -9.68 -0.92 2.18
CA LEU A 733 -10.90 -0.20 1.78
C LEU A 733 -11.99 -0.18 2.87
N THR A 734 -11.91 -0.96 3.96
CA THR A 734 -12.98 -1.02 4.97
C THR A 734 -13.00 0.17 5.93
N ARG A 735 -11.84 0.80 6.17
CA ARG A 735 -11.68 2.04 6.97
C ARG A 735 -10.60 2.93 6.34
N VAL A 736 -11.02 4.13 5.92
CA VAL A 736 -10.33 5.03 4.98
C VAL A 736 -10.56 6.49 5.37
N ARG A 737 -9.61 7.38 5.07
CA ARG A 737 -9.67 8.83 5.37
C ARG A 737 -10.48 9.63 4.35
N ARG A 738 -10.52 9.15 3.10
CA ARG A 738 -11.36 9.69 2.01
C ARG A 738 -12.24 8.58 1.46
N PHE A 739 -13.54 8.86 1.31
CA PHE A 739 -14.53 7.91 0.83
C PHE A 739 -15.67 8.60 0.06
N HIS A 740 -16.47 7.82 -0.64
CA HIS A 740 -17.69 8.29 -1.32
C HIS A 740 -18.86 7.45 -0.79
N GLN A 741 -19.82 8.09 -0.13
CA GLN A 741 -21.01 7.44 0.41
C GLN A 741 -22.16 7.54 -0.59
N ASP A 742 -23.07 6.55 -0.61
CA ASP A 742 -24.37 6.72 -1.25
C ASP A 742 -25.31 7.51 -0.33
N ASP A 743 -24.91 8.75 -0.04
CA ASP A 743 -25.49 9.62 0.98
C ASP A 743 -26.75 10.31 0.45
N ALA A 744 -27.83 10.31 1.23
CA ALA A 744 -28.99 11.14 0.92
C ALA A 744 -29.78 11.56 2.16
N HIS A 745 -30.51 12.66 2.01
CA HIS A 745 -31.27 13.35 3.04
C HIS A 745 -32.70 13.57 2.53
N ILE A 746 -33.67 13.00 3.23
CA ILE A 746 -35.10 13.14 2.93
C ILE A 746 -35.70 14.15 3.90
N PHE A 747 -36.19 15.27 3.40
CA PHE A 747 -36.92 16.28 4.16
C PHE A 747 -38.41 15.97 4.04
N CYS A 748 -39.09 15.74 5.15
CA CYS A 748 -40.47 15.24 5.18
C CYS A 748 -41.30 15.81 6.35
N THR A 749 -42.63 15.67 6.29
CA THR A 749 -43.51 15.98 7.42
C THR A 749 -43.54 14.84 8.43
N ALA A 750 -43.98 15.09 9.67
CA ALA A 750 -44.11 14.05 10.71
C ALA A 750 -44.99 12.87 10.27
N GLU A 751 -46.07 13.14 9.53
CA GLU A 751 -46.98 12.11 9.00
C GLU A 751 -46.32 11.22 7.93
N GLN A 752 -45.32 11.74 7.21
CA GLN A 752 -44.61 11.04 6.12
C GLN A 752 -43.49 10.12 6.63
N VAL A 753 -42.99 10.31 7.86
CA VAL A 753 -41.80 9.62 8.39
C VAL A 753 -41.91 8.09 8.26
N GLN A 754 -43.01 7.49 8.71
CA GLN A 754 -43.22 6.03 8.64
C GLN A 754 -43.15 5.50 7.20
N HIS A 755 -43.74 6.23 6.25
CA HIS A 755 -43.76 5.85 4.84
C HIS A 755 -42.35 5.90 4.22
N GLU A 756 -41.58 6.95 4.50
CA GLU A 756 -40.23 7.11 3.95
C GLU A 756 -39.20 6.15 4.58
N ILE A 757 -39.36 5.77 5.85
CA ILE A 757 -38.57 4.68 6.46
C ILE A 757 -38.89 3.35 5.77
N ALA A 758 -40.18 3.03 5.56
CA ALA A 758 -40.58 1.81 4.87
C ALA A 758 -40.05 1.74 3.42
N GLN A 759 -40.10 2.85 2.68
CA GLN A 759 -39.46 2.95 1.36
C GLN A 759 -37.94 2.73 1.43
N CYS A 760 -37.26 3.28 2.45
CA CYS A 760 -35.83 3.08 2.63
C CYS A 760 -35.47 1.62 2.96
N LEU A 761 -36.24 0.94 3.81
CA LEU A 761 -36.07 -0.48 4.12
C LEU A 761 -36.29 -1.36 2.88
N ALA A 762 -37.33 -1.09 2.09
CA ALA A 762 -37.58 -1.78 0.82
C ALA A 762 -36.45 -1.56 -0.22
N PHE A 763 -35.87 -0.36 -0.26
CA PHE A 763 -34.72 -0.06 -1.13
C PHE A 763 -33.45 -0.80 -0.66
N VAL A 764 -33.17 -0.83 0.64
CA VAL A 764 -32.09 -1.68 1.21
C VAL A 764 -32.29 -3.14 0.80
N GLN A 765 -33.49 -3.68 1.01
CA GLN A 765 -33.83 -5.07 0.70
C GLN A 765 -33.62 -5.40 -0.79
N HIS A 766 -34.06 -4.51 -1.68
CA HIS A 766 -33.86 -4.66 -3.13
C HIS A 766 -32.37 -4.73 -3.51
N VAL A 767 -31.58 -3.75 -3.09
CA VAL A 767 -30.15 -3.66 -3.40
C VAL A 767 -29.37 -4.85 -2.83
N TYR A 768 -29.70 -5.27 -1.60
CA TYR A 768 -28.99 -6.36 -0.93
C TYR A 768 -29.37 -7.72 -1.56
N GLY A 769 -30.60 -7.84 -2.06
CA GLY A 769 -31.01 -8.95 -2.93
C GLY A 769 -30.22 -9.01 -4.24
N VAL A 770 -29.98 -7.87 -4.90
CA VAL A 770 -29.14 -7.76 -6.12
C VAL A 770 -27.66 -8.11 -5.88
N PHE A 771 -27.18 -8.07 -4.63
CA PHE A 771 -25.87 -8.59 -4.25
C PHE A 771 -25.88 -10.00 -3.65
N GLY A 772 -27.05 -10.57 -3.37
CA GLY A 772 -27.19 -11.88 -2.69
C GLY A 772 -26.80 -11.84 -1.21
N PHE A 773 -26.79 -10.66 -0.58
CA PHE A 773 -26.46 -10.52 0.83
C PHE A 773 -27.61 -10.92 1.75
N THR A 774 -27.25 -11.57 2.85
CA THR A 774 -28.12 -11.66 4.03
C THR A 774 -27.69 -10.60 5.04
N PHE A 775 -28.66 -9.92 5.64
CA PHE A 775 -28.42 -8.82 6.58
C PHE A 775 -29.22 -9.00 7.88
N GLN A 776 -28.81 -8.27 8.91
CA GLN A 776 -29.49 -8.15 10.20
C GLN A 776 -29.78 -6.68 10.45
N LEU A 777 -30.97 -6.37 10.96
CA LEU A 777 -31.34 -5.00 11.34
C LEU A 777 -31.09 -4.77 12.83
N ARG A 778 -30.62 -3.56 13.18
CA ARG A 778 -30.48 -3.13 14.57
C ARG A 778 -31.14 -1.77 14.79
N LEU A 779 -31.88 -1.63 15.89
CA LEU A 779 -32.33 -0.35 16.39
C LEU A 779 -31.30 0.16 17.41
N SER A 780 -30.57 1.20 17.04
CA SER A 780 -29.55 1.83 17.88
C SER A 780 -30.12 3.07 18.57
N THR A 781 -30.25 2.97 19.89
CA THR A 781 -31.01 3.90 20.74
C THR A 781 -30.12 5.00 21.33
N ARG A 782 -30.75 6.02 21.92
CA ARG A 782 -30.14 7.23 22.49
C ARG A 782 -28.83 6.98 23.26
N PRO A 783 -27.71 7.62 22.86
CA PRO A 783 -26.44 7.55 23.57
C PRO A 783 -26.49 8.37 24.88
N ALA A 784 -25.43 8.28 25.69
CA ALA A 784 -25.31 9.11 26.91
C ALA A 784 -25.21 10.61 26.58
N ASN A 785 -24.43 10.98 25.55
CA ASN A 785 -24.27 12.34 25.07
C ASN A 785 -25.20 12.55 23.87
N PHE A 786 -26.44 12.94 24.12
CA PHE A 786 -27.45 13.21 23.09
C PHE A 786 -27.87 14.69 23.10
N MET A 787 -28.26 15.21 21.94
CA MET A 787 -28.83 16.55 21.79
C MET A 787 -30.35 16.50 21.66
N GLY A 788 -31.02 17.58 22.09
CA GLY A 788 -32.47 17.72 22.02
C GLY A 788 -33.23 17.15 23.22
N GLU A 789 -34.56 17.26 23.16
CA GLU A 789 -35.46 16.86 24.24
C GLU A 789 -35.62 15.34 24.34
N ARG A 790 -35.70 14.84 25.58
CA ARG A 790 -35.94 13.41 25.87
C ARG A 790 -37.22 12.88 25.21
N ALA A 791 -38.30 13.67 25.19
CA ALA A 791 -39.58 13.26 24.62
C ALA A 791 -39.52 13.03 23.09
N ALA A 792 -38.88 13.94 22.35
CA ALA A 792 -38.68 13.79 20.90
C ALA A 792 -37.85 12.54 20.56
N TRP A 793 -36.87 12.21 21.40
CA TRP A 793 -36.11 10.96 21.31
C TRP A 793 -36.93 9.70 21.60
N ASP A 794 -37.78 9.74 22.64
CA ASP A 794 -38.62 8.61 23.02
C ASP A 794 -39.68 8.32 21.93
N ASP A 795 -40.22 9.36 21.28
CA ASP A 795 -41.06 9.24 20.08
C ASP A 795 -40.27 8.68 18.87
N ALA A 796 -39.09 9.22 18.57
CA ALA A 796 -38.26 8.76 17.45
C ALA A 796 -37.86 7.27 17.57
N GLU A 797 -37.57 6.79 18.79
CA GLU A 797 -37.30 5.37 19.05
C GLU A 797 -38.55 4.49 18.91
N ALA A 798 -39.75 5.00 19.24
CA ALA A 798 -41.01 4.32 18.99
C ALA A 798 -41.33 4.28 17.48
N GLN A 799 -41.11 5.38 16.76
CA GLN A 799 -41.32 5.48 15.31
C GLN A 799 -40.43 4.50 14.52
N LEU A 800 -39.14 4.40 14.84
CA LEU A 800 -38.26 3.42 14.18
C LEU A 800 -38.60 1.97 14.55
N ARG A 801 -39.12 1.73 15.76
CA ARG A 801 -39.59 0.40 16.19
C ARG A 801 -40.80 -0.05 15.37
N THR A 802 -41.83 0.78 15.24
CA THR A 802 -43.03 0.46 14.45
C THR A 802 -42.64 0.11 13.01
N ALA A 803 -41.82 0.94 12.35
CA ALA A 803 -41.37 0.68 10.99
C ALA A 803 -40.51 -0.61 10.84
N LEU A 804 -39.80 -1.04 11.88
CA LEU A 804 -39.07 -2.31 11.91
C LEU A 804 -39.98 -3.52 12.11
N ASP A 805 -40.98 -3.39 12.98
CA ASP A 805 -41.97 -4.44 13.25
C ASP A 805 -42.91 -4.65 12.04
N ASP A 806 -43.39 -3.58 11.42
CA ASP A 806 -44.22 -3.62 10.19
C ASP A 806 -43.46 -4.17 8.97
N PHE A 807 -42.14 -3.97 8.90
CA PHE A 807 -41.29 -4.57 7.87
C PHE A 807 -41.12 -6.10 8.05
N GLY A 808 -41.50 -6.66 9.20
CA GLY A 808 -41.61 -8.10 9.43
C GLY A 808 -40.30 -8.89 9.44
N ALA A 809 -39.14 -8.21 9.41
CA ALA A 809 -37.82 -8.84 9.43
C ALA A 809 -37.22 -8.87 10.85
N PRO A 810 -36.48 -9.93 11.23
CA PRO A 810 -35.92 -10.04 12.58
C PRO A 810 -34.85 -8.98 12.84
N TRP A 811 -35.12 -8.11 13.83
CA TRP A 811 -34.24 -7.03 14.26
C TRP A 811 -33.82 -7.20 15.74
N THR A 812 -32.87 -6.37 16.20
CA THR A 812 -32.34 -6.40 17.58
C THR A 812 -32.04 -5.00 18.12
N VAL A 813 -32.08 -4.78 19.44
CA VAL A 813 -31.70 -3.50 20.06
C VAL A 813 -30.18 -3.43 20.26
N ASN A 814 -29.60 -2.27 19.97
CA ASN A 814 -28.19 -1.93 20.15
C ASN A 814 -28.11 -0.68 21.05
N ALA A 815 -28.18 -0.92 22.36
CA ALA A 815 -28.48 0.13 23.32
C ALA A 815 -27.36 1.17 23.47
N GLY A 816 -27.67 2.45 23.24
CA GLY A 816 -26.75 3.57 23.43
C GLY A 816 -25.81 3.88 22.25
N ASP A 817 -26.02 3.24 21.09
CA ASP A 817 -25.19 3.42 19.88
C ASP A 817 -25.84 4.36 18.84
N GLY A 818 -26.91 5.07 19.17
CA GLY A 818 -27.53 6.08 18.31
C GLY A 818 -26.58 7.25 17.98
N ALA A 819 -26.89 8.01 16.92
CA ALA A 819 -26.15 9.24 16.63
C ALA A 819 -26.47 10.32 17.68
N PHE A 820 -25.60 11.31 17.90
CA PHE A 820 -25.86 12.34 18.92
C PHE A 820 -27.12 13.19 18.63
N TYR A 821 -27.57 13.23 17.37
CA TYR A 821 -28.77 13.95 16.91
C TYR A 821 -30.06 13.11 16.83
N GLY A 822 -29.98 11.77 16.87
CA GLY A 822 -31.16 10.92 16.81
C GLY A 822 -30.89 9.41 16.67
N PRO A 823 -31.94 8.57 16.81
CA PRO A 823 -31.82 7.12 16.75
C PRO A 823 -31.69 6.64 15.30
N LYS A 824 -31.16 5.43 15.12
CA LYS A 824 -30.85 4.87 13.80
C LYS A 824 -31.19 3.38 13.66
N ILE A 825 -31.56 2.98 12.45
CA ILE A 825 -31.60 1.59 12.00
C ILE A 825 -30.29 1.28 11.30
N ASP A 826 -29.53 0.32 11.82
CA ASP A 826 -28.27 -0.13 11.22
C ASP A 826 -28.45 -1.44 10.46
N VAL A 827 -27.95 -1.47 9.22
CA VAL A 827 -28.00 -2.63 8.34
C VAL A 827 -26.66 -3.36 8.39
N VAL A 828 -26.63 -4.51 9.05
CA VAL A 828 -25.43 -5.29 9.33
C VAL A 828 -25.31 -6.47 8.35
N VAL A 829 -24.32 -6.39 7.45
CA VAL A 829 -23.95 -7.49 6.54
C VAL A 829 -22.91 -8.38 7.22
N THR A 830 -22.97 -9.70 6.96
CA THR A 830 -21.93 -10.63 7.40
C THR A 830 -21.08 -11.06 6.21
N ASP A 831 -19.76 -10.88 6.28
CA ASP A 831 -18.84 -11.23 5.19
C ASP A 831 -18.51 -12.74 5.14
N ALA A 832 -17.75 -13.14 4.11
CA ALA A 832 -17.28 -14.52 3.94
C ALA A 832 -16.31 -14.99 5.05
N LEU A 833 -15.83 -14.08 5.90
CA LEU A 833 -14.96 -14.33 7.04
C LEU A 833 -15.75 -14.37 8.37
N GLN A 834 -17.08 -14.23 8.30
CA GLN A 834 -18.03 -14.11 9.41
C GLN A 834 -17.86 -12.86 10.28
N ARG A 835 -17.18 -11.82 9.77
CA ARG A 835 -17.16 -10.49 10.40
C ARG A 835 -18.45 -9.76 10.06
N GLN A 836 -18.93 -8.98 11.00
CA GLN A 836 -20.12 -8.13 10.83
C GLN A 836 -19.68 -6.71 10.46
N HIS A 837 -20.22 -6.20 9.36
CA HIS A 837 -19.97 -4.84 8.87
C HIS A 837 -21.29 -4.07 8.84
N GLN A 838 -21.27 -2.86 9.40
CA GLN A 838 -22.33 -1.88 9.14
C GLN A 838 -22.09 -1.25 7.76
N CYS A 839 -23.10 -1.35 6.91
CA CYS A 839 -23.11 -0.81 5.56
C CYS A 839 -24.18 0.27 5.43
N GLY A 840 -25.44 -0.14 5.28
CA GLY A 840 -26.57 0.78 5.25
C GLY A 840 -26.94 1.32 6.63
N THR A 841 -27.56 2.49 6.63
CA THR A 841 -28.16 3.10 7.84
C THR A 841 -29.35 3.97 7.43
N ILE A 842 -30.33 4.10 8.33
CA ILE A 842 -31.48 5.00 8.24
C ILE A 842 -31.60 5.69 9.59
N GLN A 843 -31.41 7.00 9.65
CA GLN A 843 -31.32 7.77 10.90
C GLN A 843 -32.32 8.92 10.87
N LEU A 844 -33.05 9.14 11.96
CA LEU A 844 -33.91 10.32 12.11
C LEU A 844 -33.14 11.47 12.75
N ASP A 845 -33.37 12.69 12.28
CA ASP A 845 -32.84 13.92 12.89
C ASP A 845 -33.93 15.00 12.98
N PHE A 846 -34.10 15.50 14.21
CA PHE A 846 -35.04 16.54 14.61
C PHE A 846 -34.32 17.80 15.12
N GLN A 847 -32.99 17.77 15.22
CA GLN A 847 -32.15 18.85 15.74
C GLN A 847 -31.52 19.66 14.60
N LEU A 848 -30.91 18.99 13.61
CA LEU A 848 -30.30 19.66 12.46
C LEU A 848 -31.29 20.57 11.68
N PRO A 849 -32.58 20.21 11.49
CA PRO A 849 -33.56 21.13 10.93
C PRO A 849 -33.78 22.41 11.74
N ARG A 850 -33.76 22.29 13.08
CA ARG A 850 -33.92 23.43 14.01
C ARG A 850 -32.68 24.32 13.99
N ASN A 851 -31.50 23.72 14.05
CA ASN A 851 -30.21 24.41 14.01
C ASN A 851 -29.98 25.22 12.73
N PHE A 852 -30.58 24.83 11.61
CA PHE A 852 -30.53 25.56 10.34
C PHE A 852 -31.74 26.48 10.10
N GLU A 853 -32.70 26.53 11.01
CA GLU A 853 -33.96 27.28 10.87
C GLU A 853 -34.75 26.86 9.60
N LEU A 854 -34.73 25.56 9.30
CA LEU A 854 -35.45 25.00 8.15
C LEU A 854 -36.97 25.10 8.36
N SER A 855 -37.69 25.52 7.32
CA SER A 855 -39.14 25.67 7.34
C SER A 855 -39.78 25.33 5.99
N TYR A 856 -41.06 24.95 6.03
CA TYR A 856 -41.94 24.77 4.87
C TYR A 856 -43.32 25.36 5.17
N ASP A 857 -44.03 25.78 4.11
CA ASP A 857 -45.38 26.36 4.24
C ASP A 857 -46.42 25.24 4.42
N GLY A 858 -47.09 25.21 5.59
CA GLY A 858 -48.05 24.20 6.01
C GLY A 858 -49.44 24.32 5.37
N ALA A 859 -50.26 23.28 5.56
CA ALA A 859 -51.64 23.23 5.07
C ALA A 859 -52.58 24.21 5.83
N ASP A 860 -52.17 24.62 7.02
CA ASP A 860 -52.77 25.64 7.90
C ASP A 860 -52.29 27.08 7.58
N GLY A 861 -51.36 27.24 6.64
CA GLY A 861 -50.74 28.52 6.31
C GLY A 861 -49.67 28.99 7.30
N GLN A 862 -49.22 28.15 8.24
CA GLN A 862 -48.11 28.45 9.14
C GLN A 862 -46.79 27.86 8.61
N ALA A 863 -45.66 28.34 9.13
CA ALA A 863 -44.34 27.80 8.82
C ALA A 863 -44.01 26.65 9.79
N HIS A 864 -43.73 25.46 9.25
CA HIS A 864 -43.41 24.25 10.02
C HIS A 864 -42.00 23.76 9.75
N THR A 865 -41.32 23.18 10.74
CA THR A 865 -39.97 22.62 10.58
C THR A 865 -40.04 21.19 10.00
N PRO A 866 -39.31 20.86 8.92
CA PRO A 866 -39.28 19.50 8.37
C PRO A 866 -38.43 18.56 9.25
N ILE A 867 -38.66 17.25 9.13
CA ILE A 867 -37.81 16.21 9.72
C ILE A 867 -36.88 15.67 8.64
N ILE A 868 -35.61 15.39 9.00
CA ILE A 868 -34.64 14.78 8.09
C ILE A 868 -34.51 13.28 8.39
N ILE A 869 -34.61 12.47 7.35
CA ILE A 869 -34.14 11.08 7.36
C ILE A 869 -32.80 11.03 6.62
N HIS A 870 -31.71 10.78 7.35
CA HIS A 870 -30.38 10.53 6.81
C HIS A 870 -30.29 9.06 6.41
N ARG A 871 -29.82 8.76 5.20
CA ARG A 871 -29.80 7.37 4.73
C ARG A 871 -28.67 7.06 3.74
N ALA A 872 -28.17 5.85 3.85
CA ALA A 872 -27.23 5.21 2.93
C ALA A 872 -27.58 3.72 2.81
N VAL A 873 -27.43 3.12 1.63
CA VAL A 873 -27.70 1.68 1.39
C VAL A 873 -26.39 0.91 1.33
N LEU A 874 -25.45 1.35 0.51
CA LEU A 874 -24.11 0.75 0.43
C LEU A 874 -23.24 1.16 1.63
N GLY A 875 -23.44 2.37 2.15
CA GLY A 875 -22.44 3.07 2.95
C GLY A 875 -21.37 3.65 2.01
N SER A 876 -20.09 3.58 2.39
CA SER A 876 -19.04 3.96 1.44
C SER A 876 -18.87 2.91 0.33
N ILE A 877 -18.72 3.38 -0.91
CA ILE A 877 -18.43 2.54 -2.08
C ILE A 877 -17.11 1.79 -1.86
N GLU A 878 -16.14 2.40 -1.19
CA GLU A 878 -14.90 1.77 -0.73
C GLU A 878 -15.19 0.53 0.14
N ARG A 879 -15.96 0.67 1.24
CA ARG A 879 -16.27 -0.45 2.15
C ARG A 879 -17.13 -1.50 1.48
N MET A 880 -18.14 -1.10 0.71
CA MET A 880 -18.99 -2.03 -0.04
C MET A 880 -18.18 -2.83 -1.06
N MET A 881 -17.27 -2.18 -1.79
CA MET A 881 -16.36 -2.88 -2.71
C MET A 881 -15.44 -3.85 -1.97
N ALA A 882 -14.95 -3.52 -0.77
CA ALA A 882 -14.17 -4.43 0.07
C ALA A 882 -14.95 -5.71 0.41
N ILE A 883 -16.19 -5.55 0.89
CA ILE A 883 -17.07 -6.66 1.29
C ILE A 883 -17.47 -7.50 0.07
N LEU A 884 -17.73 -6.87 -1.09
CA LEU A 884 -18.00 -7.58 -2.34
C LEU A 884 -16.78 -8.38 -2.82
N ILE A 885 -15.55 -7.86 -2.69
CA ILE A 885 -14.33 -8.63 -3.01
C ILE A 885 -14.25 -9.89 -2.14
N GLU A 886 -14.46 -9.77 -0.83
CA GLU A 886 -14.32 -10.87 0.13
C GLU A 886 -15.45 -11.89 0.01
N HIS A 887 -16.70 -11.42 -0.12
CA HIS A 887 -17.88 -12.26 -0.37
C HIS A 887 -17.71 -13.09 -1.65
N THR A 888 -17.29 -12.45 -2.74
CA THR A 888 -17.09 -13.11 -4.04
C THR A 888 -15.74 -13.81 -4.20
N GLY A 889 -14.79 -13.66 -3.25
CA GLY A 889 -13.40 -14.07 -3.43
C GLY A 889 -12.75 -13.52 -4.72
N GLY A 890 -13.19 -12.35 -5.18
CA GLY A 890 -12.79 -11.74 -6.46
C GLY A 890 -13.42 -12.35 -7.73
N LYS A 891 -14.30 -13.35 -7.63
CA LYS A 891 -14.99 -13.97 -8.78
C LYS A 891 -16.26 -13.19 -9.18
N TRP A 892 -16.15 -11.90 -9.42
CA TRP A 892 -17.26 -10.95 -9.70
C TRP A 892 -18.43 -11.46 -10.57
N PRO A 893 -19.70 -11.07 -10.29
CA PRO A 893 -20.81 -11.28 -11.22
C PRO A 893 -20.60 -10.48 -12.52
N LEU A 894 -21.25 -10.89 -13.62
CA LEU A 894 -20.97 -10.37 -14.97
C LEU A 894 -21.16 -8.86 -15.09
N TRP A 895 -22.26 -8.33 -14.57
CA TRP A 895 -22.59 -6.91 -14.68
C TRP A 895 -21.53 -6.05 -13.98
N LEU A 896 -21.15 -6.41 -12.75
CA LEU A 896 -20.20 -5.67 -11.90
C LEU A 896 -18.73 -5.85 -12.32
N SER A 897 -18.38 -6.94 -13.02
CA SER A 897 -17.00 -7.36 -13.23
C SER A 897 -16.10 -6.30 -13.89
N PRO A 898 -14.83 -6.17 -13.44
CA PRO A 898 -13.82 -5.31 -14.05
C PRO A 898 -13.18 -5.87 -15.32
N ARG A 899 -13.44 -7.15 -15.62
CA ARG A 899 -12.87 -7.93 -16.73
C ARG A 899 -13.97 -8.86 -17.26
N GLN A 900 -14.81 -8.35 -18.17
CA GLN A 900 -16.00 -9.08 -18.60
C GLN A 900 -15.68 -10.08 -19.72
N VAL A 901 -14.97 -9.63 -20.76
CA VAL A 901 -14.63 -10.47 -21.92
C VAL A 901 -13.14 -10.33 -22.27
N ALA A 902 -12.47 -11.44 -22.56
CA ALA A 902 -11.16 -11.45 -23.22
C ALA A 902 -11.26 -12.06 -24.61
N VAL A 903 -10.63 -11.46 -25.63
CA VAL A 903 -10.60 -12.01 -27.00
C VAL A 903 -9.19 -12.46 -27.35
N LEU A 904 -9.02 -13.73 -27.71
CA LEU A 904 -7.75 -14.41 -27.93
C LEU A 904 -7.62 -14.87 -29.39
N PRO A 905 -6.93 -14.12 -30.27
CA PRO A 905 -6.64 -14.56 -31.64
C PRO A 905 -5.71 -15.78 -31.62
N VAL A 906 -6.03 -16.83 -32.37
CA VAL A 906 -5.23 -18.07 -32.45
C VAL A 906 -3.86 -17.82 -33.09
N ALA A 907 -3.82 -16.95 -34.10
CA ALA A 907 -2.62 -16.56 -34.83
C ALA A 907 -2.69 -15.09 -35.28
N GLU A 908 -1.59 -14.54 -35.77
CA GLU A 908 -1.42 -13.13 -36.16
C GLU A 908 -2.44 -12.63 -37.20
N ALA A 909 -2.83 -13.48 -38.16
CA ALA A 909 -3.87 -13.18 -39.15
C ALA A 909 -5.24 -12.83 -38.51
N HIS A 910 -5.56 -13.42 -37.36
CA HIS A 910 -6.85 -13.28 -36.67
C HIS A 910 -6.94 -12.01 -35.81
N ARG A 911 -5.90 -11.17 -35.77
CA ARG A 911 -5.85 -9.95 -34.95
C ARG A 911 -6.90 -8.92 -35.35
N ALA A 912 -7.10 -8.72 -36.65
CA ALA A 912 -8.09 -7.78 -37.17
C ALA A 912 -9.51 -8.18 -36.70
N TYR A 913 -9.87 -9.46 -36.89
CA TYR A 913 -11.16 -9.99 -36.45
C TYR A 913 -11.30 -9.99 -34.92
N ALA A 914 -10.22 -10.26 -34.16
CA ALA A 914 -10.25 -10.14 -32.70
C ALA A 914 -10.50 -8.70 -32.21
N ALA A 915 -9.98 -7.69 -32.91
CA ALA A 915 -10.24 -6.29 -32.63
C ALA A 915 -11.68 -5.88 -33.05
N GLU A 916 -12.17 -6.38 -34.17
CA GLU A 916 -13.56 -6.18 -34.65
C GLU A 916 -14.58 -6.76 -33.64
N VAL A 917 -14.40 -8.01 -33.20
CA VAL A 917 -15.20 -8.66 -32.16
C VAL A 917 -15.22 -7.83 -30.87
N ALA A 918 -14.05 -7.31 -30.46
CA ALA A 918 -13.95 -6.49 -29.25
C ALA A 918 -14.65 -5.13 -29.40
N ALA A 919 -14.48 -4.45 -30.54
CA ALA A 919 -15.13 -3.17 -30.83
C ALA A 919 -16.65 -3.32 -30.92
N THR A 920 -17.14 -4.37 -31.58
CA THR A 920 -18.57 -4.67 -31.71
C THR A 920 -19.22 -5.00 -30.35
N LEU A 921 -18.60 -5.85 -29.53
CA LEU A 921 -19.12 -6.13 -28.18
C LEU A 921 -19.05 -4.90 -27.25
N ALA A 922 -18.00 -4.08 -27.34
CA ALA A 922 -17.89 -2.85 -26.56
C ALA A 922 -18.93 -1.79 -26.97
N ARG A 923 -19.19 -1.63 -28.27
CA ARG A 923 -20.16 -0.68 -28.83
C ARG A 923 -21.61 -1.13 -28.59
N ASP A 924 -21.93 -2.37 -28.92
CA ASP A 924 -23.33 -2.84 -29.02
C ASP A 924 -23.87 -3.44 -27.72
N VAL A 925 -22.99 -3.74 -26.74
CA VAL A 925 -23.36 -4.26 -25.41
C VAL A 925 -22.84 -3.39 -24.26
N GLY A 926 -21.89 -2.48 -24.51
CA GLY A 926 -21.33 -1.61 -23.45
C GLY A 926 -20.37 -2.33 -22.48
N VAL A 927 -19.81 -3.48 -22.85
CA VAL A 927 -18.94 -4.29 -21.98
C VAL A 927 -17.45 -3.96 -22.13
N TYR A 928 -16.69 -4.17 -21.04
CA TYR A 928 -15.23 -4.11 -21.09
C TYR A 928 -14.64 -5.37 -21.71
N VAL A 929 -14.08 -5.22 -22.91
CA VAL A 929 -13.40 -6.27 -23.69
C VAL A 929 -11.92 -5.97 -23.81
N ASP A 930 -11.06 -6.90 -23.41
CA ASP A 930 -9.60 -6.75 -23.50
C ASP A 930 -9.02 -7.80 -24.50
N VAL A 931 -8.33 -7.38 -25.57
CA VAL A 931 -7.75 -8.28 -26.60
C VAL A 931 -6.36 -8.78 -26.17
N GLN A 932 -6.15 -10.10 -26.14
CA GLN A 932 -4.90 -10.72 -25.64
C GLN A 932 -3.98 -11.22 -26.75
N ASP A 933 -3.21 -10.31 -27.33
CA ASP A 933 -2.28 -10.55 -28.44
C ASP A 933 -0.81 -10.72 -28.00
N SER A 934 -0.57 -11.47 -26.91
CA SER A 934 0.81 -11.84 -26.54
C SER A 934 1.31 -13.04 -27.34
N SER A 935 2.60 -13.08 -27.66
CA SER A 935 3.31 -14.21 -28.33
C SER A 935 3.34 -15.53 -27.54
N LYS A 936 2.57 -15.65 -26.45
CA LYS A 936 2.39 -16.86 -25.65
C LYS A 936 1.42 -17.82 -26.34
N THR A 937 1.64 -19.12 -26.12
CA THR A 937 0.74 -20.19 -26.60
C THR A 937 -0.70 -19.96 -26.14
N LEU A 938 -1.69 -20.35 -26.97
CA LEU A 938 -3.11 -20.14 -26.70
C LEU A 938 -3.53 -20.66 -25.33
N ASN A 939 -3.12 -21.88 -24.96
CA ASN A 939 -3.42 -22.47 -23.64
C ASN A 939 -2.86 -21.64 -22.47
N LYS A 940 -1.71 -20.96 -22.66
CA LYS A 940 -1.16 -20.07 -21.65
C LYS A 940 -1.95 -18.76 -21.56
N ARG A 941 -2.37 -18.17 -22.69
CA ARG A 941 -3.26 -17.00 -22.70
C ARG A 941 -4.62 -17.30 -22.06
N VAL A 942 -5.26 -18.42 -22.42
CA VAL A 942 -6.50 -18.89 -21.78
C VAL A 942 -6.31 -19.04 -20.27
N ARG A 943 -5.20 -19.65 -19.82
CA ARG A 943 -4.94 -19.79 -18.38
C ARG A 943 -4.67 -18.46 -17.68
N GLU A 944 -3.98 -17.52 -18.33
CA GLU A 944 -3.74 -16.17 -17.79
C GLU A 944 -5.07 -15.38 -17.69
N ALA A 945 -5.97 -15.51 -18.67
CA ALA A 945 -7.32 -14.94 -18.59
C ALA A 945 -8.17 -15.57 -17.46
N GLN A 946 -8.10 -16.89 -17.25
CA GLN A 946 -8.77 -17.54 -16.12
C GLN A 946 -8.25 -17.06 -14.76
N VAL A 947 -6.92 -16.93 -14.61
CA VAL A 947 -6.28 -16.44 -13.38
C VAL A 947 -6.58 -14.95 -13.14
N ALA A 948 -6.71 -14.15 -14.21
CA ALA A 948 -7.17 -12.76 -14.14
C ALA A 948 -8.68 -12.62 -13.87
N GLY A 949 -9.46 -13.70 -13.96
CA GLY A 949 -10.87 -13.73 -13.57
C GLY A 949 -11.89 -13.31 -14.64
N TYR A 950 -11.50 -13.22 -15.92
CA TYR A 950 -12.43 -12.83 -17.00
C TYR A 950 -13.66 -13.73 -17.07
N ASN A 951 -14.88 -13.16 -17.01
CA ASN A 951 -16.12 -13.95 -17.02
C ASN A 951 -16.22 -14.85 -18.27
N PHE A 952 -15.98 -14.25 -19.45
CA PHE A 952 -15.92 -14.94 -20.73
C PHE A 952 -14.56 -14.79 -21.41
N ILE A 953 -14.11 -15.86 -22.06
CA ILE A 953 -12.86 -15.95 -22.81
C ILE A 953 -13.22 -16.45 -24.21
N LEU A 954 -13.19 -15.54 -25.18
CA LEU A 954 -13.48 -15.81 -26.58
C LEU A 954 -12.19 -16.18 -27.30
N VAL A 955 -12.21 -17.25 -28.08
CA VAL A 955 -11.12 -17.65 -28.97
C VAL A 955 -11.58 -17.48 -30.42
N VAL A 956 -10.72 -16.92 -31.27
CA VAL A 956 -10.99 -16.74 -32.71
C VAL A 956 -9.81 -17.24 -33.55
N GLY A 957 -10.07 -18.24 -34.40
CA GLY A 957 -9.20 -18.74 -35.45
C GLY A 957 -9.89 -18.74 -36.81
N ASP A 958 -9.39 -19.55 -37.74
CA ASP A 958 -9.75 -19.48 -39.16
C ASP A 958 -11.24 -19.80 -39.39
N LYS A 959 -11.77 -20.75 -38.61
CA LYS A 959 -13.19 -21.15 -38.64
C LYS A 959 -14.11 -20.08 -38.08
N GLU A 960 -13.72 -19.50 -36.95
CA GLU A 960 -14.46 -18.44 -36.28
C GLU A 960 -14.54 -17.19 -37.16
N GLN A 961 -13.42 -16.76 -37.74
CA GLN A 961 -13.38 -15.61 -38.66
C GLN A 961 -14.17 -15.88 -39.95
N ALA A 962 -14.04 -17.06 -40.57
CA ALA A 962 -14.77 -17.38 -41.81
C ALA A 962 -16.29 -17.47 -41.64
N ALA A 963 -16.78 -17.71 -40.41
CA ALA A 963 -18.21 -17.80 -40.10
C ALA A 963 -18.77 -16.56 -39.36
N ALA A 964 -17.95 -15.53 -39.07
CA ALA A 964 -18.29 -14.43 -38.15
C ALA A 964 -18.79 -14.93 -36.76
N HIS A 965 -18.12 -15.96 -36.23
CA HIS A 965 -18.41 -16.62 -34.96
C HIS A 965 -17.30 -16.38 -33.92
N VAL A 966 -17.59 -16.70 -32.66
CA VAL A 966 -16.62 -16.70 -31.55
C VAL A 966 -16.70 -18.02 -30.78
N SER A 967 -15.55 -18.62 -30.42
CA SER A 967 -15.54 -19.80 -29.54
C SER A 967 -15.59 -19.39 -28.07
N VAL A 968 -16.73 -19.66 -27.42
CA VAL A 968 -17.07 -19.15 -26.08
C VAL A 968 -16.57 -20.09 -24.98
N ARG A 969 -15.87 -19.54 -23.99
CA ARG A 969 -15.44 -20.26 -22.77
C ARG A 969 -15.71 -19.43 -21.51
N THR A 970 -15.96 -20.09 -20.39
CA THR A 970 -16.11 -19.44 -19.07
C THR A 970 -14.81 -19.44 -18.28
N ARG A 971 -14.74 -18.59 -17.24
CA ARG A 971 -13.62 -18.56 -16.26
C ARG A 971 -13.30 -19.90 -15.60
N ASP A 972 -14.31 -20.76 -15.46
CA ASP A 972 -14.19 -22.09 -14.87
C ASP A 972 -13.89 -23.18 -15.91
N ASN A 973 -13.43 -22.77 -17.10
CA ASN A 973 -12.95 -23.61 -18.22
C ASN A 973 -14.01 -24.51 -18.89
N GLN A 974 -15.30 -24.21 -18.71
CA GLN A 974 -16.32 -24.80 -19.58
C GLN A 974 -16.27 -24.15 -20.97
N VAL A 975 -16.66 -24.92 -22.00
CA VAL A 975 -16.56 -24.53 -23.42
C VAL A 975 -17.94 -24.70 -24.04
N HIS A 976 -18.54 -23.60 -24.51
CA HIS A 976 -19.90 -23.57 -25.05
C HIS A 976 -19.91 -23.57 -26.60
N GLY A 977 -18.91 -24.23 -27.19
CA GLY A 977 -18.75 -24.34 -28.65
C GLY A 977 -18.33 -23.03 -29.33
N ALA A 978 -18.83 -22.83 -30.55
CA ALA A 978 -18.73 -21.58 -31.29
C ALA A 978 -20.15 -21.03 -31.51
N LYS A 979 -20.33 -19.72 -31.32
CA LYS A 979 -21.61 -19.01 -31.50
C LYS A 979 -21.43 -17.85 -32.47
N ALA A 980 -22.48 -17.49 -33.21
CA ALA A 980 -22.51 -16.28 -34.00
C ALA A 980 -22.34 -15.03 -33.10
N LEU A 981 -21.59 -14.03 -33.57
CA LEU A 981 -21.23 -12.86 -32.75
C LEU A 981 -22.46 -12.10 -32.21
N GLY A 982 -23.50 -11.92 -33.03
CA GLY A 982 -24.75 -11.26 -32.62
C GLY A 982 -25.50 -12.01 -31.51
N VAL A 983 -25.68 -13.33 -31.67
CA VAL A 983 -26.35 -14.18 -30.66
C VAL A 983 -25.62 -14.11 -29.32
N PHE A 984 -24.29 -14.18 -29.33
CA PHE A 984 -23.51 -14.01 -28.09
C PHE A 984 -23.62 -12.59 -27.50
N ALA A 985 -23.70 -11.55 -28.34
CA ALA A 985 -23.91 -10.18 -27.86
C ALA A 985 -25.26 -10.01 -27.17
N ASP A 986 -26.33 -10.62 -27.70
CA ASP A 986 -27.68 -10.53 -27.12
C ASP A 986 -27.85 -11.41 -25.87
N GLU A 987 -27.21 -12.59 -25.81
CA GLU A 987 -27.04 -13.36 -24.57
C GLU A 987 -26.36 -12.52 -23.47
N LEU A 988 -25.33 -11.76 -23.85
CA LEU A 988 -24.55 -10.92 -22.95
C LEU A 988 -25.36 -9.71 -22.44
N LYS A 989 -26.16 -9.07 -23.30
CA LYS A 989 -27.16 -8.05 -22.91
C LYS A 989 -28.14 -8.63 -21.88
N ALA A 990 -28.76 -9.77 -22.18
CA ALA A 990 -29.77 -10.39 -21.33
C ALA A 990 -29.22 -10.78 -19.94
N ALA A 991 -28.00 -11.33 -19.87
CA ALA A 991 -27.34 -11.68 -18.61
C ALA A 991 -26.94 -10.45 -17.77
N ILE A 992 -26.64 -9.31 -18.40
CA ILE A 992 -26.39 -8.04 -17.70
C ILE A 992 -27.70 -7.42 -17.22
N ALA A 993 -28.76 -7.42 -18.05
CA ALA A 993 -30.06 -6.83 -17.73
C ALA A 993 -30.77 -7.52 -16.55
N ARG A 994 -30.56 -8.84 -16.35
CA ARG A 994 -31.03 -9.56 -15.15
C ARG A 994 -30.22 -9.27 -13.87
N LEU A 995 -29.12 -8.52 -13.97
CA LEU A 995 -28.15 -8.27 -12.90
C LEU A 995 -27.64 -9.58 -12.23
N ASP A 996 -27.56 -10.67 -13.01
CA ASP A 996 -27.54 -12.06 -12.52
C ASP A 996 -26.55 -12.30 -11.36
N VAL A 997 -27.13 -12.62 -10.20
CA VAL A 997 -26.40 -12.82 -8.95
C VAL A 997 -25.80 -14.23 -8.88
N TYR A 998 -24.57 -14.32 -9.38
CA TYR A 998 -23.54 -15.20 -8.86
C TYR A 998 -23.77 -16.74 -8.89
N GLY A 999 -23.37 -17.38 -9.99
CA GLY A 999 -22.54 -18.59 -9.96
C GLY A 999 -23.08 -19.87 -9.27
N GLY A 1000 -24.36 -19.95 -8.97
CA GLY A 1000 -25.02 -21.14 -8.42
C GLY A 1000 -25.22 -22.22 -9.47
N SER A 1001 -24.21 -23.07 -9.66
CA SER A 1001 -24.04 -23.99 -10.81
C SER A 1001 -23.77 -23.27 -12.14
N ALA A 1002 -23.07 -23.95 -13.04
CA ALA A 1002 -23.06 -23.63 -14.46
C ALA A 1002 -23.89 -24.66 -15.25
N ASP A 1003 -24.87 -25.26 -14.55
CA ASP A 1003 -25.81 -26.26 -15.06
C ASP A 1003 -27.18 -25.63 -15.39
N ARG A 1004 -27.34 -24.32 -15.11
CA ARG A 1004 -28.28 -23.47 -15.87
C ARG A 1004 -27.60 -23.09 -17.18
N GLU A 1005 -27.97 -23.81 -18.22
CA GLU A 1005 -27.54 -23.61 -19.59
C GLU A 1005 -27.71 -22.14 -20.02
N LEU A 1006 -26.77 -21.61 -20.82
CA LEU A 1006 -27.10 -20.51 -21.73
C LEU A 1006 -28.27 -21.01 -22.58
N PRO A 1007 -29.37 -20.26 -22.73
CA PRO A 1007 -30.63 -20.78 -23.26
C PRO A 1007 -30.40 -21.48 -24.61
N ASP A 1008 -30.57 -22.79 -24.63
CA ASP A 1008 -30.40 -23.61 -25.83
C ASP A 1008 -31.55 -23.30 -26.81
N ASP A 1009 -31.23 -22.99 -28.07
CA ASP A 1009 -32.20 -22.48 -29.08
C ASP A 1009 -33.44 -23.38 -29.25
N LYS A 1010 -33.34 -24.65 -28.83
CA LYS A 1010 -34.40 -25.67 -28.85
C LYS A 1010 -35.61 -25.35 -27.95
N LEU A 1011 -35.53 -24.35 -27.06
CA LEU A 1011 -36.67 -23.94 -26.23
C LEU A 1011 -37.67 -23.03 -26.98
N ALA A 1012 -37.32 -22.50 -28.15
CA ALA A 1012 -38.23 -21.68 -28.95
C ALA A 1012 -39.33 -22.50 -29.67
N GLU A 1013 -39.05 -23.75 -30.07
CA GLU A 1013 -39.95 -24.56 -30.91
C GLU A 1013 -41.08 -25.30 -30.15
N ARG A 1014 -41.19 -25.17 -28.83
CA ARG A 1014 -42.21 -25.89 -28.01
C ARG A 1014 -43.38 -25.03 -27.53
N ALA A 1015 -43.59 -23.86 -28.13
CA ALA A 1015 -44.58 -22.88 -27.69
C ALA A 1015 -45.86 -22.78 -28.56
N VAL A 1016 -46.17 -23.78 -29.41
CA VAL A 1016 -47.44 -23.86 -30.17
C VAL A 1016 -48.02 -25.28 -30.15
N ALA A 1017 -49.36 -25.36 -30.16
CA ALA A 1017 -50.24 -26.53 -30.30
C ALA A 1017 -50.63 -27.31 -29.01
N VAL A 1018 -51.78 -26.93 -28.43
CA VAL A 1018 -52.62 -27.77 -27.55
C VAL A 1018 -54.10 -27.62 -27.94
N PRO A 1019 -54.69 -28.61 -28.65
CA PRO A 1019 -56.15 -28.78 -28.74
C PRO A 1019 -56.71 -29.56 -27.52
N PRO A 1020 -58.04 -29.54 -27.26
CA PRO A 1020 -58.58 -29.81 -25.92
C PRO A 1020 -59.05 -31.25 -25.64
N ALA A 1021 -59.19 -31.58 -24.35
CA ALA A 1021 -59.93 -32.72 -23.79
C ALA A 1021 -60.62 -32.33 -22.46
N LYS A 1022 -61.66 -33.07 -22.01
CA LYS A 1022 -62.60 -32.71 -20.92
C LYS A 1022 -62.84 -33.87 -19.93
N GLU A 1023 -63.19 -33.54 -18.67
CA GLU A 1023 -64.13 -34.25 -17.73
C GLU A 1023 -63.88 -35.76 -17.38
N GLU A 1024 -64.39 -36.44 -16.34
CA GLU A 1024 -65.00 -36.22 -14.98
C GLU A 1024 -64.95 -37.63 -14.27
N HIS A 1025 -65.32 -37.94 -13.01
CA HIS A 1025 -65.94 -37.22 -11.87
C HIS A 1025 -65.00 -37.33 -10.62
N VAL A 1026 -65.28 -37.77 -9.37
CA VAL A 1026 -66.38 -38.46 -8.63
C VAL A 1026 -66.45 -37.87 -7.18
N ARG A 1027 -67.51 -38.17 -6.40
CA ARG A 1027 -67.77 -37.69 -5.00
C ARG A 1027 -68.25 -38.89 -4.11
N PRO A 1028 -69.06 -38.79 -3.00
CA PRO A 1028 -69.56 -37.67 -2.16
C PRO A 1028 -69.65 -37.91 -0.61
N HIS A 1029 -70.35 -36.97 0.09
CA HIS A 1029 -70.90 -36.95 1.49
C HIS A 1029 -70.07 -36.22 2.59
N GLU A 1030 -70.58 -35.50 3.60
CA GLU A 1030 -71.78 -34.65 3.90
C GLU A 1030 -71.71 -34.18 5.41
N ARG A 1031 -72.61 -33.49 6.16
CA ARG A 1031 -73.99 -32.93 6.06
C ARG A 1031 -74.23 -31.78 7.11
N ALA A 1032 -74.84 -30.64 6.73
CA ALA A 1032 -75.66 -29.65 7.52
C ALA A 1032 -75.17 -29.04 8.88
N ARG A 1033 -75.53 -27.80 9.29
CA ARG A 1033 -76.82 -27.06 9.21
C ARG A 1033 -76.69 -25.50 9.17
N VAL A 1034 -77.59 -24.84 8.42
CA VAL A 1034 -78.45 -23.61 8.68
C VAL A 1034 -77.78 -22.32 9.25
N SER A 1035 -78.11 -21.06 8.92
CA SER A 1035 -79.26 -20.32 8.28
C SER A 1035 -78.77 -19.29 7.22
N VAL A 1036 -79.52 -18.50 6.41
CA VAL A 1036 -80.82 -17.74 6.38
C VAL A 1036 -80.72 -16.36 7.08
N ALA A 1037 -80.95 -15.20 6.44
CA ALA A 1037 -81.70 -14.77 5.22
C ALA A 1037 -80.82 -13.77 4.35
N VAL A 1038 -81.18 -12.76 3.51
CA VAL A 1038 -82.23 -12.19 2.58
C VAL A 1038 -81.79 -10.71 2.31
N ARG A 1039 -81.96 -9.90 1.23
CA ARG A 1039 -82.30 -9.81 -0.25
C ARG A 1039 -81.95 -8.33 -0.64
N ASP A 1040 -81.93 -7.70 -1.84
CA ASP A 1040 -81.95 -7.88 -3.32
C ASP A 1040 -81.49 -6.48 -3.90
N GLY A 1041 -81.32 -6.11 -5.19
CA GLY A 1041 -81.41 -6.73 -6.53
C GLY A 1041 -81.49 -5.64 -7.65
N HIS A 1042 -81.05 -5.93 -8.89
CA HIS A 1042 -81.07 -5.06 -10.12
C HIS A 1042 -80.16 -3.79 -10.15
N ALA A 1043 -79.67 -3.22 -11.29
CA ALA A 1043 -79.38 -3.74 -12.65
C ALA A 1043 -78.58 -2.73 -13.55
N VAL A 1044 -78.06 -3.20 -14.70
CA VAL A 1044 -77.93 -2.50 -16.03
C VAL A 1044 -76.72 -1.56 -16.39
N ARG A 1045 -75.95 -2.00 -17.43
CA ARG A 1045 -75.24 -1.23 -18.51
C ARG A 1045 -74.08 -0.25 -18.16
N ARG A 1046 -73.22 0.24 -19.09
CA ARG A 1046 -72.55 -0.24 -20.35
C ARG A 1046 -71.59 0.88 -20.82
N GLY A 1047 -70.48 0.56 -21.51
CA GLY A 1047 -69.92 1.45 -22.55
C GLY A 1047 -68.52 2.05 -22.31
N PRO A 1048 -67.89 2.66 -23.34
CA PRO A 1048 -66.45 2.49 -23.59
C PRO A 1048 -65.62 3.78 -23.81
N GLU A 1049 -64.36 3.62 -24.22
CA GLU A 1049 -63.38 4.65 -24.61
C GLU A 1049 -63.90 5.69 -25.65
N PRO A 1050 -63.21 6.85 -25.80
CA PRO A 1050 -62.36 6.99 -26.99
C PRO A 1050 -61.05 7.81 -26.88
N ARG A 1051 -59.95 7.20 -27.37
CA ARG A 1051 -59.04 7.68 -28.44
C ARG A 1051 -58.48 9.13 -28.51
N HIS A 1052 -57.14 9.16 -28.62
CA HIS A 1052 -56.29 9.91 -29.59
C HIS A 1052 -56.03 11.43 -29.49
N ALA A 1053 -54.86 11.78 -30.06
CA ALA A 1053 -54.25 13.09 -30.32
C ALA A 1053 -53.85 13.93 -29.08
N GLY A 1054 -52.76 14.71 -29.11
CA GLY A 1054 -51.70 14.80 -30.12
C GLY A 1054 -51.09 16.21 -30.18
N GLN A 1055 -49.75 16.30 -30.20
CA GLN A 1055 -48.94 17.54 -30.37
C GLN A 1055 -49.26 18.72 -29.44
N VAL A 1056 -48.36 19.00 -28.49
CA VAL A 1056 -47.30 20.03 -28.62
C VAL A 1056 -46.10 19.57 -27.77
#